data_AF-A0A2U3A5B0-F1
#
_entry.id   AF-A0A2U3A5B0-F1
#
_cell.length_a   1.000
_cell.length_b   1.000
_cell.length_c   1.000
_cell.angle_alpha   90.00
_cell.angle_beta   90.00
_cell.angle_gamma   90.00
#
_symmetry.space_group_name_H-M   'P 1'
#
loop_
_entity.id
_entity.type
_entity.pdbx_description
1 polymer ?
#
loop_
_entity_poly.entity_id
_entity_poly.type
_entity_poly.pdbx_seq_one_letter_code
_entity_poly.pdbx_strand_id
1 'polypeptide(L)'
;MSYDVTRTTLQGMTHIPPPAEELRLLDAELFRLDARRNELLRRRAWLVAALYAPAPAAPRPTARGPEAAAPRVQNVLLLLGGVLLVIAATAFTLVSWGDLGITGRALVLGAVTAAVLAAPVALLKRGLRSTAESVAGLGLALTVLDTYALHGAVFVEAAGAPYTAITSAVLGSLWVAYGRLPAMQELRLPLPAALAAAQLPLLCGALALGADAYGITAALLLTAAFDTAVALRATARPVRLLAVVGAYGLGGSGVWAAGSLSWTATGPSAAARAAALLLLAATIALVAAWRGAGGRREPGAATAPADGLPDAQGTAPGAAGARPAAPGAGHALGLSVASALLAVAALGGVARSALPGTWTVPVHLAVGIALLAAVRSERLPETVRRGFAAASGAVQVLAVAWTLPVVAVTLLGPVGWVFHVWSGAPADLREAVTVDAPWPPDAATAPLVLVAVAAVLVLAVRHTDRRPRALTGALALTWAAALTLPAVLELPYTLGLLVLGSVTGVVLASPYGQPTATVLALATSADLGFAALASQSATLTALAALTAFFAVVSWRHTALTAPTALAHATALACATGAAADWQPRFTALLVLAVPAVAAVLAGWLKDTRATVAVEITGAVTGVLAITLAATDLPMLALVLSLCGVIAAGTALRPDRHAVGYPAAALFLLATWVRLAAWEVGTPEAYTLPVTVAALIVGFLHRRREPRTSSWTAYGPGLAATLLPSLAAAWGDAGWTRPLLLGLAALSLTLLGGGYSLQAPLVLGGSVLALDTLHELAPYIVQVTDALPRWVPPALAGLLLLSLGATYERRIRDVRRMRDVLGRMS
;
A
#
# COMPACT_ATOMS: atom_id res chain seq x y z
N MET A 1 -45.74 -0.65 -11.81
CA MET A 1 -46.17 -0.46 -13.20
C MET A 1 -46.18 1.02 -13.48
N SER A 2 -45.36 1.48 -14.42
CA SER A 2 -45.45 2.80 -15.04
C SER A 2 -45.20 2.54 -16.52
N TYR A 3 -46.16 2.97 -17.34
CA TYR A 3 -46.41 2.49 -18.70
C TYR A 3 -46.08 3.60 -19.71
N ASP A 4 -44.94 4.30 -19.54
CA ASP A 4 -44.66 5.54 -20.26
C ASP A 4 -43.33 5.60 -21.04
N VAL A 5 -42.71 4.46 -21.39
CA VAL A 5 -41.40 4.50 -22.10
C VAL A 5 -41.42 3.96 -23.53
N THR A 6 -42.55 3.51 -24.07
CA THR A 6 -42.59 2.86 -25.40
C THR A 6 -43.43 3.61 -26.43
N ARG A 7 -43.29 4.94 -26.54
CA ARG A 7 -43.87 5.66 -27.70
C ARG A 7 -43.05 6.78 -28.32
N THR A 8 -41.85 7.12 -27.84
CA THR A 8 -41.13 8.31 -28.34
C THR A 8 -39.86 8.05 -29.14
N THR A 9 -39.50 6.80 -29.47
CA THR A 9 -38.28 6.52 -30.27
C THR A 9 -38.52 5.87 -31.64
N LEU A 10 -39.76 5.73 -32.10
CA LEU A 10 -40.08 5.16 -33.43
C LEU A 10 -40.91 6.08 -34.34
N GLN A 11 -41.00 7.37 -34.04
CA GLN A 11 -41.51 8.37 -34.98
C GLN A 11 -40.37 9.29 -35.40
N GLY A 12 -39.60 8.87 -36.40
CA GLY A 12 -38.58 9.72 -37.02
C GLY A 12 -37.34 8.99 -37.51
N MET A 13 -37.47 7.87 -38.21
CA MET A 13 -36.35 7.30 -38.97
C MET A 13 -36.76 7.12 -40.43
N THR A 14 -36.77 8.23 -41.17
CA THR A 14 -36.90 8.24 -42.64
C THR A 14 -35.57 7.97 -43.35
N HIS A 15 -34.54 7.49 -42.63
CA HIS A 15 -33.26 7.09 -43.20
C HIS A 15 -32.95 5.65 -42.75
N ILE A 16 -32.90 4.72 -43.70
CA ILE A 16 -32.50 3.33 -43.43
C ILE A 16 -30.99 3.34 -43.21
N PRO A 17 -30.47 3.05 -42.00
CA PRO A 17 -29.04 2.94 -41.77
C PRO A 17 -28.48 1.69 -42.47
N PRO A 18 -27.18 1.65 -42.82
CA PRO A 18 -26.56 0.45 -43.37
C PRO A 18 -26.75 -0.75 -42.42
N PRO A 19 -26.94 -1.98 -42.94
CA PRO A 19 -27.39 -3.14 -42.15
C PRO A 19 -26.47 -3.50 -40.98
N ALA A 20 -25.19 -3.11 -41.03
CA ALA A 20 -24.25 -3.28 -39.94
C ALA A 20 -24.51 -2.35 -38.74
N GLU A 21 -25.02 -1.14 -38.96
CA GLU A 21 -25.41 -0.22 -37.89
C GLU A 21 -26.75 -0.61 -37.28
N GLU A 22 -27.69 -1.08 -38.11
CA GLU A 22 -28.96 -1.62 -37.64
C GLU A 22 -28.77 -2.86 -36.76
N LEU A 23 -27.91 -3.80 -37.16
CA LEU A 23 -27.51 -4.94 -36.34
C LEU A 23 -26.89 -4.52 -35.00
N ARG A 24 -26.02 -3.50 -34.99
CA ARG A 24 -25.42 -3.00 -33.74
C ARG A 24 -26.44 -2.36 -32.80
N LEU A 25 -27.42 -1.65 -33.35
CA LEU A 25 -28.51 -1.08 -32.56
C LEU A 25 -29.40 -2.17 -31.99
N LEU A 26 -29.73 -3.19 -32.79
CA LEU A 26 -30.51 -4.35 -32.35
C LEU A 26 -29.76 -5.16 -31.27
N ASP A 27 -28.47 -5.42 -31.43
CA ASP A 27 -27.64 -6.13 -30.44
C ASP A 27 -27.56 -5.34 -29.12
N ALA A 28 -27.41 -4.01 -29.19
CA ALA A 28 -27.39 -3.15 -28.02
C ALA A 28 -28.73 -3.16 -27.27
N GLU A 29 -29.84 -3.19 -28.00
CA GLU A 29 -31.18 -3.21 -27.41
C GLU A 29 -31.53 -4.60 -26.85
N LEU A 30 -31.14 -5.68 -27.53
CA LEU A 30 -31.21 -7.05 -27.02
C LEU A 30 -30.42 -7.19 -25.71
N PHE A 31 -29.21 -6.64 -25.66
CA PHE A 31 -28.40 -6.66 -24.44
C PHE A 31 -29.07 -5.91 -23.28
N ARG A 32 -29.69 -4.75 -23.56
CA ARG A 32 -30.47 -3.98 -22.56
C ARG A 32 -31.68 -4.77 -22.06
N LEU A 33 -32.39 -5.46 -22.96
CA LEU A 33 -33.52 -6.31 -22.61
C LEU A 33 -33.09 -7.49 -21.74
N ASP A 34 -31.97 -8.14 -22.05
CA ASP A 34 -31.43 -9.23 -21.24
C ASP A 34 -30.97 -8.77 -19.85
N ALA A 35 -30.33 -7.59 -19.77
CA ALA A 35 -29.96 -6.98 -18.50
C ALA A 35 -31.21 -6.73 -17.64
N ARG A 36 -32.27 -6.17 -18.26
CA ARG A 36 -33.54 -5.90 -17.56
C ARG A 36 -34.27 -7.18 -17.16
N ARG A 37 -34.26 -8.21 -18.01
CA ARG A 37 -34.81 -9.53 -17.71
C ARG A 37 -34.12 -10.15 -16.49
N ASN A 38 -32.80 -10.09 -16.41
CA ASN A 38 -32.03 -10.60 -15.28
C ASN A 38 -32.33 -9.86 -13.97
N GLU A 39 -32.49 -8.53 -14.02
CA GLU A 39 -32.90 -7.73 -12.87
C GLU A 39 -34.29 -8.16 -12.36
N LEU A 40 -35.26 -8.32 -13.27
CA LEU A 40 -36.61 -8.77 -12.93
C LEU A 40 -36.62 -10.20 -12.38
N LEU A 41 -35.81 -11.11 -12.93
CA LEU A 41 -35.69 -12.48 -12.43
C LEU A 41 -35.08 -12.53 -11.03
N ARG A 42 -34.05 -11.73 -10.73
CA ARG A 42 -33.52 -11.60 -9.36
C ARG A 42 -34.57 -11.08 -8.40
N ARG A 43 -35.32 -10.05 -8.81
CA ARG A 43 -36.37 -9.46 -7.98
C ARG A 43 -37.53 -10.44 -7.76
N ARG A 44 -37.92 -11.21 -8.78
CA ARG A 44 -38.88 -12.32 -8.65
C ARG A 44 -38.37 -13.41 -7.71
N ALA A 45 -37.13 -13.86 -7.87
CA ALA A 45 -36.53 -14.87 -6.99
C ALA A 45 -36.51 -14.39 -5.53
N TRP A 46 -36.18 -13.12 -5.31
CA TRP A 46 -36.25 -12.49 -3.99
C TRP A 46 -37.68 -12.43 -3.45
N LEU A 47 -38.66 -12.01 -4.26
CA LEU A 47 -40.08 -11.95 -3.85
C LEU A 47 -40.66 -13.33 -3.54
N VAL A 48 -40.33 -14.35 -4.33
CA VAL A 48 -40.71 -15.74 -4.07
C VAL A 48 -40.04 -16.23 -2.79
N ALA A 49 -38.75 -15.95 -2.60
CA ALA A 49 -38.06 -16.26 -1.34
C ALA A 49 -38.67 -15.53 -0.14
N ALA A 50 -39.16 -14.29 -0.30
CA ALA A 50 -39.80 -13.52 0.75
C ALA A 50 -41.23 -14.01 1.07
N LEU A 51 -41.99 -14.48 0.07
CA LEU A 51 -43.34 -15.01 0.24
C LEU A 51 -43.36 -16.44 0.79
N TYR A 52 -42.38 -17.27 0.38
CA TYR A 52 -42.20 -18.63 0.89
C TYR A 52 -41.18 -18.70 2.04
N ALA A 53 -40.63 -17.57 2.47
CA ALA A 53 -39.89 -17.52 3.72
C ALA A 53 -40.90 -17.81 4.85
N PRO A 54 -40.68 -18.84 5.68
CA PRO A 54 -41.48 -19.01 6.88
C PRO A 54 -41.41 -17.71 7.69
N ALA A 55 -42.56 -17.23 8.17
CA ALA A 55 -42.65 -16.01 8.95
C ALA A 55 -41.54 -16.01 10.01
N PRO A 56 -40.64 -15.01 10.03
CA PRO A 56 -39.55 -15.00 10.99
C PRO A 56 -40.18 -14.91 12.38
N ALA A 57 -40.08 -15.99 13.15
CA ALA A 57 -40.33 -15.93 14.57
C ALA A 57 -39.48 -14.78 15.11
N ALA A 58 -40.11 -13.87 15.86
CA ALA A 58 -39.45 -12.73 16.48
C ALA A 58 -38.09 -13.17 17.03
N PRO A 59 -36.99 -12.44 16.74
CA PRO A 59 -35.64 -12.93 16.97
C PRO A 59 -35.46 -13.16 18.47
N ARG A 60 -35.51 -14.42 18.89
CA ARG A 60 -34.85 -14.83 20.12
C ARG A 60 -33.36 -14.60 19.89
N PRO A 61 -32.64 -13.91 20.78
CA PRO A 61 -31.23 -13.61 20.57
C PRO A 61 -30.47 -14.93 20.43
N THR A 62 -30.12 -15.27 19.20
CA THR A 62 -29.26 -16.40 18.90
C THR A 62 -27.86 -16.01 19.33
N ALA A 63 -27.36 -16.69 20.35
CA ALA A 63 -25.97 -16.60 20.75
C ALA A 63 -25.10 -16.83 19.50
N ARG A 64 -24.24 -15.86 19.19
CA ARG A 64 -23.13 -16.02 18.25
C ARG A 64 -22.42 -17.34 18.57
N GLY A 65 -22.37 -18.25 17.60
CA GLY A 65 -21.55 -19.46 17.71
C GLY A 65 -20.08 -19.07 17.95
N PRO A 66 -19.33 -19.76 18.81
CA PRO A 66 -17.91 -19.50 18.98
C PRO A 66 -17.13 -19.90 17.73
N GLU A 67 -16.43 -18.94 17.15
CA GLU A 67 -15.26 -19.14 16.29
C GLU A 67 -14.08 -19.69 17.13
N ALA A 68 -14.13 -20.97 17.53
CA ALA A 68 -12.94 -21.74 17.89
C ALA A 68 -13.31 -23.21 18.06
N ALA A 69 -12.85 -24.06 17.14
CA ALA A 69 -12.98 -25.50 17.26
C ALA A 69 -12.21 -26.02 18.49
N ALA A 70 -12.91 -26.72 19.39
CA ALA A 70 -12.42 -27.32 20.63
C ALA A 70 -11.22 -28.32 20.55
N PRO A 71 -10.79 -28.90 19.41
CA PRO A 71 -9.64 -29.81 19.39
C PRO A 71 -8.25 -29.18 19.56
N ARG A 72 -8.10 -27.84 19.56
CA ARG A 72 -6.78 -27.17 19.54
C ARG A 72 -6.13 -26.99 20.91
N VAL A 73 -6.90 -26.88 22.00
CA VAL A 73 -6.37 -26.61 23.35
C VAL A 73 -5.68 -27.83 23.96
N GLN A 74 -6.21 -29.04 23.70
CA GLN A 74 -5.63 -30.30 24.16
C GLN A 74 -4.25 -30.58 23.56
N ASN A 75 -4.07 -30.29 22.27
CA ASN A 75 -2.78 -30.44 21.59
C ASN A 75 -1.73 -29.44 22.11
N VAL A 76 -2.14 -28.23 22.51
CA VAL A 76 -1.26 -27.22 23.12
C VAL A 76 -0.77 -27.66 24.50
N LEU A 77 -1.65 -28.27 25.31
CA LEU A 77 -1.26 -28.80 26.63
C LEU A 77 -0.34 -30.03 26.54
N LEU A 78 -0.60 -30.95 25.60
CA LEU A 78 0.27 -32.11 25.35
C LEU A 78 1.65 -31.72 24.80
N LEU A 79 1.71 -30.71 23.94
CA LEU A 79 2.97 -30.20 23.38
C LEU A 79 3.80 -29.45 24.44
N LEU A 80 3.16 -28.65 25.29
CA LEU A 80 3.82 -27.99 26.43
C LEU A 80 4.42 -29.02 27.41
N GLY A 81 3.72 -30.14 27.65
CA GLY A 81 4.19 -31.24 28.51
C GLY A 81 5.38 -32.02 27.93
N GLY A 82 5.38 -32.30 26.62
CA GLY A 82 6.52 -32.94 25.94
C GLY A 82 7.78 -32.06 25.93
N VAL A 83 7.62 -30.75 25.72
CA VAL A 83 8.74 -29.78 25.77
C VAL A 83 9.38 -29.71 27.16
N LEU A 84 8.57 -29.71 28.22
CA LEU A 84 9.07 -29.75 29.60
C LEU A 84 9.87 -31.02 29.91
N LEU A 85 9.48 -32.19 29.39
CA LEU A 85 10.18 -33.46 29.62
C LEU A 85 11.55 -33.51 28.93
N VAL A 86 11.67 -32.93 27.72
CA VAL A 86 12.94 -32.80 26.99
C VAL A 86 13.88 -31.83 27.72
N ILE A 87 13.36 -30.72 28.25
CA ILE A 87 14.13 -29.79 29.09
C ILE A 87 14.66 -30.52 30.33
N ALA A 88 13.85 -31.37 30.96
CA ALA A 88 14.26 -32.18 32.13
C ALA A 88 15.35 -33.21 31.79
N ALA A 89 15.23 -33.94 30.67
CA ALA A 89 16.26 -34.89 30.21
C ALA A 89 17.58 -34.17 29.86
N THR A 90 17.49 -32.98 29.27
CA THR A 90 18.65 -32.13 28.94
C THR A 90 19.35 -31.63 30.20
N ALA A 91 18.59 -31.15 31.20
CA ALA A 91 19.13 -30.77 32.50
C ALA A 91 19.76 -31.96 33.22
N PHE A 92 19.16 -33.15 33.15
CA PHE A 92 19.73 -34.39 33.71
C PHE A 92 21.07 -34.75 33.07
N THR A 93 21.21 -34.57 31.74
CA THR A 93 22.51 -34.80 31.06
C THR A 93 23.57 -33.75 31.35
N LEU A 94 23.19 -32.50 31.61
CA LEU A 94 24.15 -31.39 31.79
C LEU A 94 24.54 -31.14 33.25
N VAL A 95 23.69 -31.51 34.23
CA VAL A 95 23.81 -31.02 35.63
C VAL A 95 23.98 -32.14 36.68
N SER A 96 24.11 -33.41 36.28
CA SER A 96 24.20 -34.52 37.25
C SER A 96 25.60 -34.71 37.89
N TRP A 97 25.67 -34.37 39.19
CA TRP A 97 26.78 -34.57 40.14
C TRP A 97 27.07 -36.06 40.46
N GLY A 98 28.33 -36.37 40.85
CA GLY A 98 28.98 -37.70 41.00
C GLY A 98 28.27 -38.71 41.92
N ASP A 99 28.26 -40.02 41.66
CA ASP A 99 29.42 -40.96 41.63
C ASP A 99 29.39 -42.00 40.48
N LEU A 100 28.47 -41.89 39.53
CA LEU A 100 28.41 -42.79 38.37
C LEU A 100 29.50 -42.43 37.35
N GLY A 101 30.37 -43.38 37.01
CA GLY A 101 31.34 -43.22 35.91
C GLY A 101 30.64 -42.98 34.55
N ILE A 102 31.31 -42.29 33.63
CA ILE A 102 30.75 -41.88 32.33
C ILE A 102 30.20 -43.09 31.54
N THR A 103 30.88 -44.23 31.61
CA THR A 103 30.47 -45.51 30.99
C THR A 103 29.19 -46.08 31.61
N GLY A 104 29.01 -45.97 32.94
CA GLY A 104 27.79 -46.39 33.62
C GLY A 104 26.58 -45.52 33.26
N ARG A 105 26.80 -44.20 33.09
CA ARG A 105 25.77 -43.27 32.61
C ARG A 105 25.34 -43.60 31.19
N ALA A 106 26.28 -43.87 30.29
CA ALA A 106 26.00 -44.23 28.90
C ALA A 106 25.25 -45.57 28.77
N LEU A 107 25.57 -46.56 29.60
CA LEU A 107 24.84 -47.85 29.63
C LEU A 107 23.40 -47.69 30.15
N VAL A 108 23.19 -46.90 31.20
CA VAL A 108 21.85 -46.64 31.74
C VAL A 108 21.01 -45.84 30.74
N LEU A 109 21.57 -44.80 30.12
CA LEU A 109 20.87 -44.01 29.09
C LEU A 109 20.56 -44.87 27.87
N GLY A 110 21.51 -45.67 27.38
CA GLY A 110 21.30 -46.59 26.27
C GLY A 110 20.24 -47.68 26.55
N ALA A 111 20.18 -48.21 27.79
CA ALA A 111 19.15 -49.16 28.19
C ALA A 111 17.76 -48.50 28.24
N VAL A 112 17.66 -47.27 28.76
CA VAL A 112 16.42 -46.48 28.76
C VAL A 112 15.99 -46.15 27.33
N THR A 113 16.91 -45.72 26.46
CA THR A 113 16.64 -45.45 25.04
C THR A 113 16.11 -46.69 24.32
N ALA A 114 16.73 -47.86 24.53
CA ALA A 114 16.26 -49.11 23.95
C ALA A 114 14.85 -49.50 24.43
N ALA A 115 14.56 -49.33 25.73
CA ALA A 115 13.24 -49.59 26.28
C ALA A 115 12.16 -48.64 25.72
N VAL A 116 12.49 -47.34 25.59
CA VAL A 116 11.60 -46.33 25.02
C VAL A 116 11.35 -46.56 23.53
N LEU A 117 12.35 -47.03 22.77
CA LEU A 117 12.18 -47.40 21.35
C LEU A 117 11.40 -48.72 21.16
N ALA A 118 11.40 -49.64 22.14
CA ALA A 118 10.61 -50.87 22.08
C ALA A 118 9.13 -50.68 22.46
N ALA A 119 8.81 -49.72 23.34
CA ALA A 119 7.46 -49.47 23.85
C ALA A 119 6.37 -49.18 22.78
N PRO A 120 6.65 -48.46 21.66
CA PRO A 120 5.70 -48.26 20.57
C PRO A 120 5.14 -49.56 19.96
N VAL A 121 5.91 -50.67 19.96
CA VAL A 121 5.45 -51.98 19.46
C VAL A 121 4.22 -52.45 20.24
N ALA A 122 4.28 -52.33 21.57
CA ALA A 122 3.22 -52.78 22.47
C ALA A 122 2.01 -51.82 22.47
N LEU A 123 2.26 -50.51 22.32
CA LEU A 123 1.21 -49.49 22.28
C LEU A 123 0.39 -49.53 20.98
N LEU A 124 1.03 -49.84 19.85
CA LEU A 124 0.33 -50.05 18.57
C LEU A 124 -0.54 -51.31 18.58
N LYS A 125 -0.06 -52.40 19.21
CA LYS A 125 -0.89 -53.60 19.46
C LYS A 125 -2.13 -53.31 20.32
N ARG A 126 -2.15 -52.22 21.08
CA ARG A 126 -3.27 -51.76 21.93
C ARG A 126 -4.11 -50.63 21.30
N GLY A 127 -3.80 -50.19 20.08
CA GLY A 127 -4.57 -49.16 19.36
C GLY A 127 -4.30 -47.71 19.78
N LEU A 128 -3.30 -47.44 20.63
CA LEU A 128 -3.01 -46.11 21.18
C LEU A 128 -2.02 -45.31 20.32
N ARG A 129 -2.46 -44.87 19.14
CA ARG A 129 -1.58 -44.25 18.11
C ARG A 129 -0.91 -42.92 18.52
N SER A 130 -1.65 -41.98 19.11
CA SER A 130 -1.12 -40.65 19.48
C SER A 130 -0.02 -40.72 20.55
N THR A 131 -0.20 -41.64 21.51
CA THR A 131 0.78 -41.90 22.57
C THR A 131 1.99 -42.65 22.04
N ALA A 132 1.80 -43.64 21.15
CA ALA A 132 2.92 -44.34 20.50
C ALA A 132 3.80 -43.40 19.67
N GLU A 133 3.21 -42.40 18.99
CA GLU A 133 3.95 -41.35 18.28
C GLU A 133 4.75 -40.46 19.24
N SER A 134 4.16 -40.03 20.36
CA SER A 134 4.85 -39.21 21.37
C SER A 134 6.04 -39.95 22.00
N VAL A 135 5.88 -41.24 22.30
CA VAL A 135 6.93 -42.10 22.87
C VAL A 135 8.04 -42.39 21.86
N ALA A 136 7.69 -42.63 20.59
CA ALA A 136 8.70 -42.78 19.53
C ALA A 136 9.48 -41.49 19.30
N GLY A 137 8.81 -40.32 19.36
CA GLY A 137 9.48 -39.02 19.30
C GLY A 137 10.48 -38.83 20.43
N LEU A 138 10.12 -39.24 21.66
CA LEU A 138 11.03 -39.24 22.81
C LEU A 138 12.23 -40.18 22.59
N GLY A 139 12.00 -41.40 22.08
CA GLY A 139 13.07 -42.36 21.79
C GLY A 139 14.09 -41.84 20.78
N LEU A 140 13.62 -41.17 19.71
CA LEU A 140 14.51 -40.52 18.73
C LEU A 140 15.33 -39.38 19.37
N ALA A 141 14.72 -38.56 20.24
CA ALA A 141 15.44 -37.51 20.96
C ALA A 141 16.53 -38.07 21.89
N LEU A 142 16.25 -39.19 22.57
CA LEU A 142 17.23 -39.89 23.40
C LEU A 142 18.40 -40.43 22.58
N THR A 143 18.19 -40.94 21.37
CA THR A 143 19.32 -41.39 20.51
C THR A 143 20.25 -40.24 20.09
N VAL A 144 19.75 -39.00 19.97
CA VAL A 144 20.61 -37.81 19.75
C VAL A 144 21.43 -37.53 21.01
N LEU A 145 20.79 -37.61 22.17
CA LEU A 145 21.44 -37.46 23.48
C LEU A 145 22.55 -38.50 23.68
N ASP A 146 22.32 -39.74 23.26
CA ASP A 146 23.30 -40.84 23.32
C ASP A 146 24.52 -40.57 22.44
N THR A 147 24.35 -39.98 21.25
CA THR A 147 25.50 -39.56 20.42
C THR A 147 26.32 -38.43 21.04
N TYR A 148 25.68 -37.49 21.75
CA TYR A 148 26.39 -36.45 22.49
C TYR A 148 27.17 -37.05 23.68
N ALA A 149 26.55 -37.99 24.40
CA ALA A 149 27.21 -38.69 25.49
C ALA A 149 28.43 -39.49 25.00
N LEU A 150 28.33 -40.17 23.84
CA LEU A 150 29.45 -40.91 23.23
C LEU A 150 30.60 -39.98 22.82
N HIS A 151 30.31 -38.77 22.35
CA HIS A 151 31.34 -37.77 22.05
C HIS A 151 32.12 -37.37 23.32
N GLY A 152 31.42 -37.04 24.39
CA GLY A 152 32.04 -36.64 25.66
C GLY A 152 32.71 -37.78 26.44
N ALA A 153 32.39 -39.04 26.12
CA ALA A 153 32.86 -40.21 26.87
C ALA A 153 33.98 -41.00 26.19
N VAL A 154 33.85 -41.23 24.88
CA VAL A 154 34.68 -42.19 24.13
C VAL A 154 35.48 -41.49 23.03
N PHE A 155 34.90 -40.46 22.40
CA PHE A 155 35.51 -39.77 21.25
C PHE A 155 35.89 -38.33 21.59
N VAL A 156 36.54 -38.12 22.74
CA VAL A 156 36.90 -36.79 23.28
C VAL A 156 37.90 -36.05 22.38
N GLU A 157 38.79 -36.78 21.71
CA GLU A 157 39.79 -36.21 20.79
C GLU A 157 39.26 -35.99 19.36
N ALA A 158 38.05 -36.47 19.05
CA ALA A 158 37.49 -36.28 17.72
C ALA A 158 37.04 -34.82 17.55
N ALA A 159 37.43 -34.18 16.44
CA ALA A 159 36.89 -32.86 16.12
C ALA A 159 35.36 -32.94 15.94
N GLY A 160 34.63 -31.94 16.46
CA GLY A 160 33.17 -31.96 16.49
C GLY A 160 32.51 -32.03 15.11
N ALA A 161 33.10 -31.38 14.09
CA ALA A 161 32.55 -31.36 12.72
C ALA A 161 32.57 -32.74 12.01
N PRO A 162 33.68 -33.49 11.93
CA PRO A 162 33.67 -34.82 11.35
C PRO A 162 32.83 -35.82 12.17
N TYR A 163 32.85 -35.72 13.50
CA TYR A 163 32.04 -36.58 14.36
C TYR A 163 30.54 -36.39 14.11
N THR A 164 30.07 -35.14 14.02
CA THR A 164 28.66 -34.81 13.73
C THR A 164 28.24 -35.22 12.31
N ALA A 165 29.12 -35.11 11.32
CA ALA A 165 28.84 -35.56 9.95
C ALA A 165 28.58 -37.08 9.89
N ILE A 166 29.43 -37.87 10.55
CA ILE A 166 29.33 -39.33 10.55
C ILE A 166 28.14 -39.79 11.39
N THR A 167 27.97 -39.25 12.60
CA THR A 167 26.89 -39.67 13.51
C THR A 167 25.49 -39.31 12.98
N SER A 168 25.33 -38.15 12.35
CA SER A 168 24.06 -37.78 11.70
C SER A 168 23.71 -38.69 10.50
N ALA A 169 24.71 -39.10 9.71
CA ALA A 169 24.51 -40.08 8.64
C ALA A 169 24.11 -41.46 9.18
N VAL A 170 24.74 -41.90 10.27
CA VAL A 170 24.42 -43.18 10.95
C VAL A 170 23.03 -43.14 11.58
N LEU A 171 22.69 -42.09 12.34
CA LEU A 171 21.36 -41.91 12.93
C LEU A 171 20.26 -41.82 11.86
N GLY A 172 20.49 -41.06 10.79
CA GLY A 172 19.55 -40.98 9.66
C GLY A 172 19.29 -42.35 9.04
N SER A 173 20.34 -43.15 8.83
CA SER A 173 20.23 -44.51 8.29
C SER A 173 19.46 -45.45 9.23
N LEU A 174 19.76 -45.40 10.53
CA LEU A 174 19.07 -46.18 11.57
C LEU A 174 17.59 -45.82 11.66
N TRP A 175 17.24 -44.53 11.59
CA TRP A 175 15.85 -44.08 11.64
C TRP A 175 15.06 -44.43 10.36
N VAL A 176 15.69 -44.44 9.17
CA VAL A 176 15.08 -45.00 7.95
C VAL A 176 14.82 -46.50 8.12
N ALA A 177 15.79 -47.25 8.64
CA ALA A 177 15.64 -48.69 8.88
C ALA A 177 14.51 -48.98 9.87
N TYR A 178 14.46 -48.25 10.99
CA TYR A 178 13.41 -48.36 12.01
C TYR A 178 12.01 -48.05 11.46
N GLY A 179 11.87 -46.98 10.66
CA GLY A 179 10.60 -46.61 10.03
C GLY A 179 10.13 -47.54 8.92
N ARG A 180 10.99 -48.44 8.42
CA ARG A 180 10.64 -49.44 7.39
C ARG A 180 10.28 -50.82 7.96
N LEU A 181 10.47 -51.05 9.26
CA LEU A 181 10.09 -52.31 9.90
C LEU A 181 8.57 -52.54 9.79
N PRO A 182 8.10 -53.76 9.44
CA PRO A 182 6.68 -54.06 9.22
C PRO A 182 5.77 -53.71 10.41
N ALA A 183 6.29 -53.88 11.64
CA ALA A 183 5.58 -53.55 12.88
C ALA A 183 5.47 -52.04 13.17
N MET A 184 6.21 -51.19 12.44
CA MET A 184 6.37 -49.76 12.70
C MET A 184 5.88 -48.87 11.55
N GLN A 185 5.34 -49.45 10.47
CA GLN A 185 4.85 -48.71 9.30
C GLN A 185 3.67 -47.77 9.63
N GLU A 186 2.99 -47.98 10.76
CA GLU A 186 1.94 -47.07 11.23
C GLU A 186 2.49 -45.75 11.83
N LEU A 187 3.78 -45.69 12.20
CA LEU A 187 4.38 -44.46 12.76
C LEU A 187 4.72 -43.45 11.66
N ARG A 188 4.32 -42.19 11.86
CA ARG A 188 4.56 -41.11 10.89
C ARG A 188 5.83 -40.29 11.13
N LEU A 189 6.38 -40.36 12.34
CA LEU A 189 7.54 -39.57 12.79
C LEU A 189 8.94 -40.05 12.37
N PRO A 190 9.26 -41.35 12.18
CA PRO A 190 10.66 -41.78 12.02
C PRO A 190 11.26 -41.38 10.65
N LEU A 191 10.48 -41.46 9.57
CA LEU A 191 10.94 -41.06 8.23
C LEU A 191 11.24 -39.55 8.09
N PRO A 192 10.41 -38.61 8.60
CA PRO A 192 10.79 -37.20 8.61
C PRO A 192 11.99 -36.94 9.54
N ALA A 193 12.10 -37.57 10.72
CA ALA A 193 13.28 -37.41 11.56
C ALA A 193 14.57 -37.85 10.84
N ALA A 194 14.53 -38.95 10.09
CA ALA A 194 15.65 -39.44 9.31
C ALA A 194 16.11 -38.46 8.22
N LEU A 195 15.17 -37.79 7.55
CA LEU A 195 15.47 -36.78 6.55
C LEU A 195 16.15 -35.55 7.18
N ALA A 196 15.70 -35.11 8.37
CA ALA A 196 16.35 -34.03 9.09
C ALA A 196 17.81 -34.37 9.45
N ALA A 197 18.07 -35.62 9.89
CA ALA A 197 19.43 -36.08 10.17
C ALA A 197 20.29 -36.14 8.90
N ALA A 198 19.72 -36.51 7.75
CA ALA A 198 20.42 -36.60 6.47
C ALA A 198 20.83 -35.24 5.86
N GLN A 199 20.37 -34.11 6.40
CA GLN A 199 20.73 -32.76 5.93
C GLN A 199 22.10 -32.27 6.47
N LEU A 200 22.55 -32.83 7.58
CA LEU A 200 23.75 -32.40 8.31
C LEU A 200 25.10 -32.91 7.73
N PRO A 201 25.23 -34.12 7.15
CA PRO A 201 26.53 -34.69 6.75
C PRO A 201 27.33 -33.85 5.77
N LEU A 202 26.69 -33.27 4.75
CA LEU A 202 27.38 -32.46 3.74
C LEU A 202 27.91 -31.14 4.30
N LEU A 203 27.13 -30.49 5.17
CA LEU A 203 27.53 -29.23 5.81
C LEU A 203 28.66 -29.46 6.82
N CYS A 204 28.49 -30.45 7.71
CA CYS A 204 29.50 -30.80 8.70
C CYS A 204 30.79 -31.35 8.05
N GLY A 205 30.67 -32.09 6.93
CA GLY A 205 31.80 -32.56 6.15
C GLY A 205 32.58 -31.42 5.48
N ALA A 206 31.90 -30.42 4.92
CA ALA A 206 32.56 -29.23 4.37
C ALA A 206 33.32 -28.44 5.45
N LEU A 207 32.74 -28.31 6.64
CA LEU A 207 33.41 -27.68 7.80
C LEU A 207 34.62 -28.50 8.26
N ALA A 208 34.53 -29.84 8.26
CA ALA A 208 35.63 -30.71 8.64
C ALA A 208 36.84 -30.64 7.69
N LEU A 209 36.59 -30.38 6.40
CA LEU A 209 37.64 -30.20 5.38
C LEU A 209 38.23 -28.78 5.36
N GLY A 210 37.78 -27.88 6.24
CA GLY A 210 38.21 -26.48 6.22
C GLY A 210 37.80 -25.73 4.96
N ALA A 211 36.65 -26.10 4.37
CA ALA A 211 36.18 -25.48 3.14
C ALA A 211 35.98 -23.96 3.31
N ASP A 212 36.35 -23.21 2.28
CA ASP A 212 36.11 -21.78 2.21
C ASP A 212 34.60 -21.47 2.08
N ALA A 213 34.23 -20.18 2.14
CA ALA A 213 32.83 -19.76 2.04
C ALA A 213 32.14 -20.26 0.77
N TYR A 214 32.89 -20.45 -0.33
CA TYR A 214 32.37 -21.04 -1.58
C TYR A 214 32.04 -22.53 -1.40
N GLY A 215 32.91 -23.31 -0.75
CA GLY A 215 32.68 -24.72 -0.46
C GLY A 215 31.51 -24.96 0.51
N ILE A 216 31.36 -24.13 1.55
CA ILE A 216 30.20 -24.20 2.46
C ILE A 216 28.90 -23.88 1.70
N THR A 217 28.91 -22.86 0.85
CA THR A 217 27.74 -22.50 0.02
C THR A 217 27.38 -23.60 -0.97
N ALA A 218 28.38 -24.25 -1.58
CA ALA A 218 28.17 -25.41 -2.45
C ALA A 218 27.52 -26.57 -1.69
N ALA A 219 27.98 -26.86 -0.47
CA ALA A 219 27.40 -27.91 0.37
C ALA A 219 25.91 -27.64 0.69
N LEU A 220 25.54 -26.40 1.03
CA LEU A 220 24.15 -26.01 1.26
C LEU A 220 23.27 -26.21 0.02
N LEU A 221 23.75 -25.78 -1.16
CA LEU A 221 23.01 -25.94 -2.42
C LEU A 221 22.89 -27.40 -2.86
N LEU A 222 23.91 -28.22 -2.61
CA LEU A 222 23.87 -29.66 -2.88
C LEU A 222 22.89 -30.39 -1.95
N THR A 223 22.84 -30.02 -0.67
CA THR A 223 21.82 -30.56 0.26
C THR A 223 20.41 -30.13 -0.16
N ALA A 224 20.23 -28.89 -0.62
CA ALA A 224 18.96 -28.43 -1.18
C ALA A 224 18.59 -29.19 -2.48
N ALA A 225 19.57 -29.53 -3.33
CA ALA A 225 19.36 -30.38 -4.50
C ALA A 225 18.91 -31.80 -4.11
N PHE A 226 19.48 -32.36 -3.04
CA PHE A 226 19.04 -33.63 -2.48
C PHE A 226 17.59 -33.56 -1.96
N ASP A 227 17.25 -32.56 -1.16
CA ASP A 227 15.91 -32.35 -0.61
C ASP A 227 14.86 -32.12 -1.71
N THR A 228 15.18 -31.36 -2.75
CA THR A 228 14.29 -31.19 -3.91
C THR A 228 14.08 -32.50 -4.67
N ALA A 229 15.12 -33.34 -4.82
CA ALA A 229 14.98 -34.66 -5.42
C ALA A 229 14.09 -35.59 -4.58
N VAL A 230 14.22 -35.57 -3.25
CA VAL A 230 13.37 -36.32 -2.32
C VAL A 230 11.93 -35.81 -2.37
N ALA A 231 11.71 -34.49 -2.35
CA ALA A 231 10.38 -33.88 -2.42
C ALA A 231 9.62 -34.24 -3.71
N LEU A 232 10.33 -34.38 -4.83
CA LEU A 232 9.75 -34.78 -6.12
C LEU A 232 9.46 -36.30 -6.21
N ARG A 233 10.11 -37.14 -5.40
CA ARG A 233 9.98 -38.60 -5.43
C ARG A 233 9.13 -39.18 -4.29
N ALA A 234 9.01 -38.49 -3.16
CA ALA A 234 8.33 -39.00 -1.96
C ALA A 234 6.79 -38.92 -2.06
N THR A 235 6.12 -40.03 -1.72
CA THR A 235 4.64 -40.13 -1.69
C THR A 235 4.05 -39.78 -0.32
N ALA A 236 4.80 -39.99 0.76
CA ALA A 236 4.37 -39.67 2.11
C ALA A 236 4.34 -38.15 2.37
N ARG A 237 3.16 -37.60 2.72
CA ARG A 237 2.96 -36.17 3.01
C ARG A 237 3.95 -35.56 4.03
N PRO A 238 4.25 -36.17 5.20
CA PRO A 238 5.13 -35.55 6.18
C PRO A 238 6.59 -35.47 5.71
N VAL A 239 7.08 -36.50 5.02
CA VAL A 239 8.43 -36.53 4.43
C VAL A 239 8.55 -35.48 3.33
N ARG A 240 7.53 -35.37 2.48
CA ARG A 240 7.50 -34.35 1.42
C ARG A 240 7.47 -32.94 1.99
N LEU A 241 6.71 -32.69 3.07
CA LEU A 241 6.67 -31.38 3.73
C LEU A 241 8.04 -31.00 4.28
N LEU A 242 8.71 -31.92 4.97
CA LEU A 242 10.03 -31.65 5.53
C LEU A 242 11.10 -31.48 4.44
N ALA A 243 11.06 -32.28 3.37
CA ALA A 243 11.94 -32.11 2.21
C ALA A 243 11.73 -30.75 1.53
N VAL A 244 10.49 -30.27 1.45
CA VAL A 244 10.19 -28.93 0.93
C VAL A 244 10.72 -27.84 1.88
N VAL A 245 10.54 -27.98 3.19
CA VAL A 245 11.08 -27.03 4.19
C VAL A 245 12.60 -27.00 4.14
N GLY A 246 13.26 -28.15 4.05
CA GLY A 246 14.71 -28.28 3.89
C GLY A 246 15.23 -27.66 2.61
N ALA A 247 14.61 -27.99 1.47
CA ALA A 247 14.93 -27.42 0.17
C ALA A 247 14.85 -25.89 0.17
N TYR A 248 13.80 -25.30 0.78
CA TYR A 248 13.67 -23.84 0.86
C TYR A 248 14.59 -23.22 1.92
N GLY A 249 14.80 -23.86 3.06
CA GLY A 249 15.68 -23.34 4.12
C GLY A 249 17.16 -23.36 3.73
N LEU A 250 17.65 -24.51 3.29
CA LEU A 250 19.03 -24.71 2.84
C LEU A 250 19.28 -24.06 1.48
N GLY A 251 18.32 -24.15 0.56
CA GLY A 251 18.40 -23.47 -0.73
C GLY A 251 18.37 -21.95 -0.58
N GLY A 252 17.51 -21.43 0.30
CA GLY A 252 17.43 -19.99 0.59
C GLY A 252 18.70 -19.45 1.23
N SER A 253 19.26 -20.15 2.21
CA SER A 253 20.55 -19.78 2.84
C SER A 253 21.72 -19.89 1.86
N GLY A 254 21.77 -20.93 1.04
CA GLY A 254 22.78 -21.08 -0.02
C GLY A 254 22.70 -19.98 -1.09
N VAL A 255 21.49 -19.62 -1.53
CA VAL A 255 21.26 -18.49 -2.45
C VAL A 255 21.71 -17.17 -1.84
N TRP A 256 21.37 -16.93 -0.57
CA TRP A 256 21.77 -15.72 0.14
C TRP A 256 23.30 -15.62 0.28
N ALA A 257 23.96 -16.72 0.64
CA ALA A 257 25.42 -16.80 0.70
C ALA A 257 26.07 -16.59 -0.66
N ALA A 258 25.56 -17.23 -1.73
CA ALA A 258 26.05 -17.03 -3.10
C ALA A 258 25.87 -15.59 -3.58
N GLY A 259 24.74 -14.95 -3.23
CA GLY A 259 24.49 -13.53 -3.51
C GLY A 259 25.45 -12.61 -2.76
N SER A 260 25.73 -12.89 -1.49
CA SER A 260 26.71 -12.15 -0.68
C SER A 260 28.13 -12.27 -1.24
N LEU A 261 28.53 -13.48 -1.65
CA LEU A 261 29.82 -13.74 -2.30
C LEU A 261 29.93 -13.04 -3.66
N SER A 262 28.83 -12.96 -4.42
CA SER A 262 28.79 -12.21 -5.68
C SER A 262 28.92 -10.70 -5.45
N TRP A 263 28.28 -10.16 -4.41
CA TRP A 263 28.34 -8.74 -4.06
C TRP A 263 29.73 -8.29 -3.58
N THR A 264 30.40 -9.15 -2.81
CA THR A 264 31.72 -8.87 -2.21
C THR A 264 32.90 -9.25 -3.12
N ALA A 265 32.64 -9.87 -4.28
CA ALA A 265 33.68 -10.26 -5.22
C ALA A 265 34.38 -9.03 -5.83
N THR A 266 35.67 -8.87 -5.53
CA THR A 266 36.52 -7.79 -6.06
C THR A 266 37.23 -8.16 -7.37
N GLY A 267 37.28 -9.45 -7.73
CA GLY A 267 37.99 -9.94 -8.91
C GLY A 267 37.14 -10.88 -9.80
N PRO A 268 37.49 -11.02 -11.09
CA PRO A 268 36.70 -11.78 -12.06
C PRO A 268 36.63 -13.28 -11.73
N SER A 269 37.68 -13.85 -11.12
CA SER A 269 37.69 -15.25 -10.69
C SER A 269 36.74 -15.51 -9.51
N ALA A 270 36.69 -14.61 -8.54
CA ALA A 270 35.76 -14.67 -7.40
C ALA A 270 34.30 -14.48 -7.86
N ALA A 271 34.07 -13.54 -8.78
CA ALA A 271 32.76 -13.31 -9.39
C ALA A 271 32.29 -14.52 -10.21
N ALA A 272 33.19 -15.16 -10.97
CA ALA A 272 32.87 -16.38 -11.73
C ALA A 272 32.50 -17.57 -10.81
N ARG A 273 33.21 -17.76 -9.70
CA ARG A 273 32.87 -18.79 -8.70
C ARG A 273 31.51 -18.54 -8.05
N ALA A 274 31.22 -17.30 -7.66
CA ALA A 274 29.92 -16.92 -7.10
C ALA A 274 28.79 -17.09 -8.14
N ALA A 275 29.03 -16.72 -9.39
CA ALA A 275 28.10 -16.92 -10.50
C ALA A 275 27.82 -18.40 -10.77
N ALA A 276 28.83 -19.28 -10.67
CA ALA A 276 28.63 -20.72 -10.79
C ALA A 276 27.68 -21.27 -9.69
N LEU A 277 27.79 -20.77 -8.46
CA LEU A 277 26.89 -21.14 -7.36
C LEU A 277 25.46 -20.62 -7.58
N LEU A 278 25.30 -19.38 -8.06
CA LEU A 278 23.99 -18.83 -8.41
C LEU A 278 23.35 -19.57 -9.59
N LEU A 279 24.13 -19.97 -10.59
CA LEU A 279 23.67 -20.83 -11.69
C LEU A 279 23.28 -22.22 -11.20
N LEU A 280 24.02 -22.82 -10.27
CA LEU A 280 23.63 -24.08 -9.63
C LEU A 280 22.27 -23.94 -8.95
N ALA A 281 22.05 -22.90 -8.15
CA ALA A 281 20.75 -22.62 -7.55
C ALA A 281 19.64 -22.40 -8.60
N ALA A 282 19.94 -21.66 -9.67
CA ALA A 282 19.02 -21.42 -10.78
C ALA A 282 18.61 -22.72 -11.49
N THR A 283 19.54 -23.65 -11.68
CA THR A 283 19.27 -24.95 -12.31
C THR A 283 18.41 -25.84 -11.43
N ILE A 284 18.66 -25.89 -10.10
CA ILE A 284 17.84 -26.65 -9.15
C ILE A 284 16.38 -26.15 -9.20
N ALA A 285 16.17 -24.83 -9.15
CA ALA A 285 14.85 -24.22 -9.24
C ALA A 285 14.17 -24.48 -10.60
N LEU A 286 14.92 -24.41 -11.71
CA LEU A 286 14.41 -24.68 -13.06
C LEU A 286 13.96 -26.14 -13.22
N VAL A 287 14.76 -27.09 -12.75
CA VAL A 287 14.44 -28.54 -12.80
C VAL A 287 13.19 -28.85 -11.98
N ALA A 288 13.06 -28.26 -10.79
CA ALA A 288 11.88 -28.39 -9.95
C ALA A 288 10.62 -27.81 -10.63
N ALA A 289 10.73 -26.62 -11.25
CA ALA A 289 9.64 -26.00 -12.01
C ALA A 289 9.23 -26.84 -13.23
N TRP A 290 10.21 -27.38 -13.96
CA TRP A 290 9.99 -28.15 -15.19
C TRP A 290 9.29 -29.48 -14.89
N ARG A 291 9.74 -30.23 -13.88
CA ARG A 291 9.09 -31.49 -13.46
C ARG A 291 7.72 -31.28 -12.82
N GLY A 292 7.53 -30.19 -12.07
CA GLY A 292 6.24 -29.82 -11.50
C GLY A 292 5.19 -29.45 -12.57
N ALA A 293 5.64 -28.92 -13.72
CA ALA A 293 4.77 -28.59 -14.85
C ALA A 293 4.45 -29.79 -15.76
N GLY A 294 5.35 -30.77 -15.87
CA GLY A 294 5.18 -31.94 -16.75
C GLY A 294 4.29 -33.06 -16.22
N GLY A 295 4.17 -33.23 -14.89
CA GLY A 295 3.51 -34.38 -14.26
C GLY A 295 1.97 -34.41 -14.26
N ARG A 296 1.29 -33.47 -14.94
CA ARG A 296 -0.19 -33.38 -14.99
C ARG A 296 -0.76 -33.22 -16.40
N ARG A 297 -0.09 -33.80 -17.41
CA ARG A 297 -0.79 -34.12 -18.67
C ARG A 297 -1.53 -35.44 -18.44
N GLU A 298 -2.83 -35.38 -18.16
CA GLU A 298 -3.69 -36.56 -18.27
C GLU A 298 -3.64 -37.06 -19.72
N PRO A 299 -3.23 -38.31 -19.97
CA PRO A 299 -3.46 -38.97 -21.25
C PRO A 299 -4.87 -39.56 -21.21
N GLY A 300 -5.86 -38.83 -21.74
CA GLY A 300 -7.25 -39.24 -21.61
C GLY A 300 -8.23 -38.45 -22.45
N ALA A 301 -7.94 -38.24 -23.73
CA ALA A 301 -8.95 -37.85 -24.72
C ALA A 301 -8.64 -38.53 -26.06
N ALA A 302 -8.49 -39.85 -26.01
CA ALA A 302 -8.55 -40.70 -27.19
C ALA A 302 -9.88 -41.45 -27.16
N THR A 303 -10.76 -41.06 -28.10
CA THR A 303 -11.68 -41.91 -28.86
C THR A 303 -12.65 -42.83 -28.10
N ALA A 304 -13.93 -42.45 -28.08
CA ALA A 304 -15.08 -43.36 -28.13
C ALA A 304 -16.22 -42.70 -28.93
N PRO A 305 -17.07 -43.49 -29.62
CA PRO A 305 -17.69 -43.12 -30.90
C PRO A 305 -18.97 -42.29 -30.76
N ALA A 306 -19.27 -41.57 -31.84
CA ALA A 306 -20.52 -40.88 -32.07
C ALA A 306 -21.68 -41.87 -32.24
N ASP A 307 -22.77 -41.65 -31.50
CA ASP A 307 -24.11 -42.11 -31.89
C ASP A 307 -25.17 -41.04 -31.56
N GLY A 308 -25.80 -40.57 -32.64
CA GLY A 308 -27.15 -40.01 -32.80
C GLY A 308 -27.76 -39.03 -31.80
N LEU A 309 -27.82 -37.74 -32.18
CA LEU A 309 -29.06 -37.03 -32.58
C LEU A 309 -28.75 -35.54 -32.88
N PRO A 310 -29.33 -34.94 -33.94
CA PRO A 310 -29.08 -33.54 -34.29
C PRO A 310 -30.15 -32.61 -33.70
N ASP A 311 -29.73 -31.50 -33.09
CA ASP A 311 -30.48 -30.26 -33.16
C ASP A 311 -29.55 -29.06 -32.95
N ALA A 312 -29.69 -28.10 -33.86
CA ALA A 312 -28.81 -26.96 -34.05
C ALA A 312 -29.10 -25.82 -33.07
N GLN A 313 -28.05 -25.12 -32.59
CA GLN A 313 -27.99 -23.65 -32.57
C GLN A 313 -26.63 -23.09 -32.08
N GLY A 314 -26.06 -22.24 -32.95
CA GLY A 314 -24.98 -21.25 -32.82
C GLY A 314 -24.22 -21.08 -31.51
N THR A 315 -22.96 -21.51 -31.51
CA THR A 315 -21.94 -21.13 -30.53
C THR A 315 -21.16 -19.90 -31.00
N ALA A 316 -21.44 -18.74 -30.40
CA ALA A 316 -20.54 -17.59 -30.43
C ALA A 316 -19.42 -17.75 -29.37
N PRO A 317 -18.19 -17.25 -29.65
CA PRO A 317 -17.02 -17.43 -28.80
C PRO A 317 -16.94 -16.35 -27.70
N GLY A 318 -16.33 -16.68 -26.57
CA GLY A 318 -15.83 -15.65 -25.64
C GLY A 318 -16.46 -15.62 -24.25
N ALA A 319 -16.40 -16.73 -23.53
CA ALA A 319 -16.42 -16.70 -22.06
C ALA A 319 -15.30 -17.60 -21.54
N ALA A 320 -14.06 -17.18 -21.81
CA ALA A 320 -12.88 -17.67 -21.09
C ALA A 320 -12.93 -17.13 -19.65
N GLY A 321 -13.90 -17.63 -18.87
CA GLY A 321 -13.91 -17.49 -17.42
C GLY A 321 -12.62 -18.09 -16.89
N ALA A 322 -11.82 -17.27 -16.24
CA ALA A 322 -10.58 -17.65 -15.59
C ALA A 322 -10.85 -18.82 -14.63
N ARG A 323 -10.57 -20.05 -15.10
CA ARG A 323 -10.52 -21.22 -14.23
C ARG A 323 -9.47 -20.93 -13.16
N PRO A 324 -9.77 -21.09 -11.86
CA PRO A 324 -8.76 -20.91 -10.82
C PRO A 324 -7.60 -21.84 -11.12
N ALA A 325 -6.41 -21.26 -11.29
CA ALA A 325 -5.19 -22.01 -11.60
C ALA A 325 -5.00 -23.09 -10.52
N ALA A 326 -4.83 -24.34 -10.96
CA ALA A 326 -4.59 -25.44 -10.04
C ALA A 326 -3.44 -25.08 -9.08
N PRO A 327 -3.53 -25.35 -7.76
CA PRO A 327 -2.62 -24.83 -6.73
C PRO A 327 -1.11 -25.15 -6.92
N GLY A 328 -0.76 -26.08 -7.82
CA GLY A 328 0.63 -26.37 -8.18
C GLY A 328 1.21 -25.49 -9.30
N ALA A 329 0.38 -24.85 -10.13
CA ALA A 329 0.84 -23.99 -11.21
C ALA A 329 1.51 -22.72 -10.68
N GLY A 330 1.02 -22.17 -9.56
CA GLY A 330 1.62 -21.01 -8.89
C GLY A 330 3.02 -21.27 -8.34
N HIS A 331 3.26 -22.45 -7.77
CA HIS A 331 4.57 -22.84 -7.24
C HIS A 331 5.61 -23.02 -8.34
N ALA A 332 5.25 -23.67 -9.46
CA ALA A 332 6.15 -23.83 -10.61
C ALA A 332 6.48 -22.47 -11.26
N LEU A 333 5.53 -21.53 -11.28
CA LEU A 333 5.76 -20.15 -11.69
C LEU A 333 6.73 -19.41 -10.76
N GLY A 334 6.57 -19.54 -9.44
CA GLY A 334 7.49 -18.94 -8.47
C GLY A 334 8.93 -19.43 -8.64
N LEU A 335 9.11 -20.74 -8.85
CA LEU A 335 10.43 -21.34 -9.07
C LEU A 335 11.06 -20.92 -10.41
N SER A 336 10.27 -20.78 -11.49
CA SER A 336 10.79 -20.30 -12.77
C SER A 336 11.18 -18.81 -12.73
N VAL A 337 10.44 -17.98 -11.97
CA VAL A 337 10.83 -16.58 -11.70
C VAL A 337 12.14 -16.54 -10.90
N ALA A 338 12.24 -17.31 -9.81
CA ALA A 338 13.44 -17.35 -8.98
C ALA A 338 14.67 -17.81 -9.79
N SER A 339 14.53 -18.85 -10.61
CA SER A 339 15.59 -19.33 -11.51
C SER A 339 16.10 -18.23 -12.46
N ALA A 340 15.20 -17.51 -13.11
CA ALA A 340 15.58 -16.43 -14.03
C ALA A 340 16.26 -15.26 -13.31
N LEU A 341 15.78 -14.87 -12.12
CA LEU A 341 16.42 -13.81 -11.32
C LEU A 341 17.83 -14.21 -10.86
N LEU A 342 18.03 -15.46 -10.46
CA LEU A 342 19.35 -15.99 -10.10
C LEU A 342 20.30 -16.01 -11.30
N ALA A 343 19.82 -16.36 -12.49
CA ALA A 343 20.61 -16.29 -13.72
C ALA A 343 21.01 -14.85 -14.08
N VAL A 344 20.10 -13.87 -13.92
CA VAL A 344 20.41 -12.44 -14.13
C VAL A 344 21.45 -11.96 -13.13
N ALA A 345 21.30 -12.33 -11.84
CA ALA A 345 22.27 -11.98 -10.80
C ALA A 345 23.65 -12.61 -11.04
N ALA A 346 23.70 -13.85 -11.54
CA ALA A 346 24.95 -14.52 -11.89
C ALA A 346 25.68 -13.81 -13.03
N LEU A 347 25.01 -13.56 -14.16
CA LEU A 347 25.59 -12.92 -15.34
C LEU A 347 25.94 -11.45 -15.08
N GLY A 348 25.07 -10.73 -14.38
CA GLY A 348 25.30 -9.33 -14.00
C GLY A 348 26.43 -9.17 -12.99
N GLY A 349 26.60 -10.11 -12.05
CA GLY A 349 27.72 -10.14 -11.10
C GLY A 349 29.08 -10.32 -11.78
N VAL A 350 29.18 -11.20 -12.78
CA VAL A 350 30.42 -11.38 -13.58
C VAL A 350 30.74 -10.10 -14.34
N ALA A 351 29.76 -9.53 -15.03
CA ALA A 351 29.98 -8.33 -15.83
C ALA A 351 30.29 -7.08 -14.99
N ARG A 352 29.72 -6.98 -13.76
CA ARG A 352 30.06 -5.95 -12.78
C ARG A 352 31.56 -5.94 -12.43
N SER A 353 32.22 -7.10 -12.38
CA SER A 353 33.64 -7.17 -12.03
C SER A 353 34.58 -6.58 -13.10
N ALA A 354 34.09 -6.41 -14.32
CA ALA A 354 34.87 -5.91 -15.46
C ALA A 354 34.56 -4.46 -15.85
N LEU A 355 33.48 -3.87 -15.31
CA LEU A 355 32.96 -2.57 -15.73
C LEU A 355 32.98 -1.56 -14.57
N PRO A 356 33.05 -0.24 -14.87
CA PRO A 356 32.88 0.81 -13.86
C PRO A 356 31.54 0.68 -13.12
N GLY A 357 31.50 1.13 -11.86
CA GLY A 357 30.30 1.03 -10.99
C GLY A 357 29.01 1.62 -11.61
N THR A 358 29.15 2.65 -12.44
CA THR A 358 28.07 3.28 -13.21
C THR A 358 27.32 2.33 -14.16
N TRP A 359 27.99 1.30 -14.69
CA TRP A 359 27.39 0.37 -15.66
C TRP A 359 26.71 -0.85 -15.02
N THR A 360 26.73 -0.96 -13.70
CA THR A 360 26.15 -2.09 -12.96
C THR A 360 24.67 -2.32 -13.31
N VAL A 361 23.82 -1.30 -13.15
CA VAL A 361 22.38 -1.38 -13.39
C VAL A 361 22.04 -1.55 -14.89
N PRO A 362 22.63 -0.79 -15.83
CA PRO A 362 22.43 -1.00 -17.26
C PRO A 362 22.73 -2.44 -17.72
N VAL A 363 23.77 -3.07 -17.18
CA VAL A 363 24.13 -4.44 -17.58
C VAL A 363 23.13 -5.46 -17.06
N HIS A 364 22.71 -5.35 -15.79
CA HIS A 364 21.65 -6.23 -15.26
C HIS A 364 20.34 -6.05 -16.04
N LEU A 365 20.02 -4.81 -16.43
CA LEU A 365 18.89 -4.51 -17.31
C LEU A 365 19.05 -5.17 -18.68
N ALA A 366 20.22 -5.07 -19.32
CA ALA A 366 20.50 -5.69 -20.61
C ALA A 366 20.34 -7.23 -20.57
N VAL A 367 20.83 -7.88 -19.52
CA VAL A 367 20.62 -9.32 -19.28
C VAL A 367 19.13 -9.63 -19.05
N GLY A 368 18.43 -8.79 -18.30
CA GLY A 368 16.97 -8.89 -18.11
C GLY A 368 16.17 -8.73 -19.41
N ILE A 369 16.61 -7.86 -20.32
CA ILE A 369 16.01 -7.69 -21.66
C ILE A 369 16.34 -8.91 -22.54
N ALA A 370 17.56 -9.44 -22.47
CA ALA A 370 17.95 -10.64 -23.21
C ALA A 370 17.10 -11.87 -22.85
N LEU A 371 16.61 -11.98 -21.61
CA LEU A 371 15.64 -13.02 -21.23
C LEU A 371 14.36 -12.99 -22.07
N LEU A 372 13.92 -11.83 -22.56
CA LEU A 372 12.75 -11.73 -23.46
C LEU A 372 13.01 -12.37 -24.81
N ALA A 373 14.26 -12.48 -25.25
CA ALA A 373 14.62 -13.23 -26.45
C ALA A 373 14.48 -14.76 -26.21
N ALA A 374 14.87 -15.25 -25.03
CA ALA A 374 14.73 -16.66 -24.65
C ALA A 374 13.24 -17.09 -24.54
N VAL A 375 12.37 -16.18 -24.12
CA VAL A 375 10.90 -16.35 -24.10
C VAL A 375 10.31 -16.67 -25.48
N ARG A 376 10.96 -16.25 -26.57
CA ARG A 376 10.50 -16.52 -27.94
C ARG A 376 10.80 -17.95 -28.42
N SER A 377 11.57 -18.73 -27.67
CA SER A 377 11.87 -20.13 -28.03
C SER A 377 10.68 -21.05 -27.71
N GLU A 378 10.23 -21.83 -28.70
CA GLU A 378 9.09 -22.76 -28.55
C GLU A 378 9.42 -24.02 -27.73
N ARG A 379 10.69 -24.23 -27.39
CA ARG A 379 11.17 -25.44 -26.70
C ARG A 379 10.85 -25.46 -25.20
N LEU A 380 10.40 -24.35 -24.61
CA LEU A 380 10.14 -24.20 -23.17
C LEU A 380 8.65 -24.34 -22.81
N PRO A 381 8.28 -24.97 -21.68
CA PRO A 381 6.90 -24.98 -21.22
C PRO A 381 6.35 -23.59 -20.91
N GLU A 382 5.04 -23.41 -21.11
CA GLU A 382 4.36 -22.13 -20.94
C GLU A 382 4.52 -21.51 -19.54
N THR A 383 4.61 -22.32 -18.49
CA THR A 383 4.85 -21.87 -17.11
C THR A 383 6.24 -21.30 -16.90
N VAL A 384 7.25 -21.85 -17.57
CA VAL A 384 8.64 -21.36 -17.54
C VAL A 384 8.74 -20.06 -18.32
N ARG A 385 8.11 -20.01 -19.51
CA ARG A 385 8.04 -18.81 -20.35
C ARG A 385 7.42 -17.61 -19.62
N ARG A 386 6.29 -17.82 -18.93
CA ARG A 386 5.65 -16.79 -18.11
C ARG A 386 6.51 -16.36 -16.92
N GLY A 387 7.23 -17.29 -16.29
CA GLY A 387 8.16 -16.96 -15.21
C GLY A 387 9.33 -16.12 -15.67
N PHE A 388 9.91 -16.41 -16.84
CA PHE A 388 11.00 -15.62 -17.40
C PHE A 388 10.54 -14.22 -17.81
N ALA A 389 9.34 -14.09 -18.38
CA ALA A 389 8.74 -12.79 -18.66
C ALA A 389 8.47 -11.98 -17.37
N ALA A 390 7.98 -12.63 -16.32
CA ALA A 390 7.76 -11.99 -15.02
C ALA A 390 9.09 -11.57 -14.34
N ALA A 391 10.14 -12.39 -14.42
CA ALA A 391 11.47 -12.04 -13.93
C ALA A 391 12.09 -10.87 -14.71
N SER A 392 11.97 -10.85 -16.04
CA SER A 392 12.39 -9.70 -16.85
C SER A 392 11.65 -8.43 -16.46
N GLY A 393 10.32 -8.52 -16.25
CA GLY A 393 9.52 -7.41 -15.74
C GLY A 393 9.98 -6.92 -14.36
N ALA A 394 10.31 -7.84 -13.44
CA ALA A 394 10.81 -7.50 -12.12
C ALA A 394 12.18 -6.79 -12.17
N VAL A 395 13.10 -7.24 -13.03
CA VAL A 395 14.40 -6.58 -13.25
C VAL A 395 14.21 -5.18 -13.83
N GLN A 396 13.30 -5.00 -14.79
CA GLN A 396 12.99 -3.68 -15.34
C GLN A 396 12.38 -2.74 -14.30
N VAL A 397 11.44 -3.23 -13.47
CA VAL A 397 10.86 -2.45 -12.38
C VAL A 397 11.92 -2.04 -11.36
N LEU A 398 12.82 -2.95 -10.98
CA LEU A 398 13.91 -2.65 -10.07
C LEU A 398 14.90 -1.64 -10.66
N ALA A 399 15.21 -1.75 -11.95
CA ALA A 399 16.06 -0.79 -12.66
C ALA A 399 15.43 0.61 -12.71
N VAL A 400 14.12 0.71 -12.96
CA VAL A 400 13.37 1.98 -12.87
C VAL A 400 13.35 2.49 -11.43
N ALA A 401 13.11 1.63 -10.44
CA ALA A 401 13.12 2.00 -9.03
C ALA A 401 14.47 2.60 -8.60
N TRP A 402 15.58 2.09 -9.12
CA TRP A 402 16.91 2.64 -8.88
C TRP A 402 17.10 4.05 -9.46
N THR A 403 16.38 4.43 -10.51
CA THR A 403 16.41 5.80 -11.06
C THR A 403 15.56 6.81 -10.27
N LEU A 404 14.69 6.34 -9.36
CA LEU A 404 13.77 7.20 -8.62
C LEU A 404 14.46 8.29 -7.78
N PRO A 405 15.58 8.04 -7.08
CA PRO A 405 16.26 9.10 -6.33
C PRO A 405 16.75 10.24 -7.22
N VAL A 406 17.25 9.92 -8.43
CA VAL A 406 17.72 10.92 -9.40
C VAL A 406 16.53 11.74 -9.89
N VAL A 407 15.44 11.08 -10.30
CA VAL A 407 14.21 11.76 -10.75
C VAL A 407 13.61 12.61 -9.62
N ALA A 408 13.60 12.10 -8.39
CA ALA A 408 13.07 12.80 -7.22
C ALA A 408 13.91 14.03 -6.88
N VAL A 409 15.24 13.93 -6.88
CA VAL A 409 16.13 15.07 -6.68
C VAL A 409 15.91 16.09 -7.80
N THR A 410 15.83 15.68 -9.07
CA THR A 410 15.56 16.61 -10.19
C THR A 410 14.22 17.33 -10.12
N LEU A 411 13.18 16.69 -9.57
CA LEU A 411 11.83 17.26 -9.53
C LEU A 411 11.53 18.04 -8.25
N LEU A 412 12.12 17.63 -7.11
CA LEU A 412 11.83 18.20 -5.80
C LEU A 412 12.95 19.12 -5.31
N GLY A 413 14.17 18.93 -5.81
CA GLY A 413 15.32 19.74 -5.47
C GLY A 413 15.12 21.24 -5.71
N PRO A 414 14.52 21.67 -6.84
CA PRO A 414 14.24 23.08 -7.07
C PRO A 414 13.31 23.73 -6.04
N VAL A 415 12.50 22.97 -5.30
CA VAL A 415 11.62 23.50 -4.24
C VAL A 415 12.43 24.19 -3.12
N GLY A 416 13.69 23.78 -2.89
CA GLY A 416 14.59 24.41 -1.92
C GLY A 416 14.87 25.89 -2.20
N TRP A 417 14.72 26.33 -3.46
CA TRP A 417 14.87 27.75 -3.83
C TRP A 417 13.83 28.67 -3.19
N VAL A 418 12.72 28.13 -2.68
CA VAL A 418 11.72 28.92 -1.92
C VAL A 418 12.35 29.57 -0.68
N PHE A 419 13.39 28.97 -0.10
CA PHE A 419 14.12 29.52 1.04
C PHE A 419 15.34 30.36 0.65
N HIS A 420 15.75 30.33 -0.63
CA HIS A 420 16.98 30.94 -1.15
C HIS A 420 16.70 31.89 -2.34
N VAL A 421 15.54 32.55 -2.31
CA VAL A 421 15.04 33.38 -3.42
C VAL A 421 16.03 34.48 -3.78
N TRP A 422 16.38 34.56 -5.06
CA TRP A 422 17.30 35.58 -5.62
C TRP A 422 18.67 35.64 -4.93
N SER A 423 19.16 34.50 -4.42
CA SER A 423 20.48 34.41 -3.78
C SER A 423 21.65 34.32 -4.78
N GLY A 424 21.38 34.09 -6.07
CA GLY A 424 22.38 34.07 -7.14
C GLY A 424 22.11 32.98 -8.18
N ALA A 425 22.44 33.25 -9.45
CA ALA A 425 22.27 32.27 -10.52
C ALA A 425 23.32 31.13 -10.39
N PRO A 426 22.90 29.86 -10.34
CA PRO A 426 23.80 28.71 -10.37
C PRO A 426 24.57 28.66 -11.69
N ALA A 427 25.73 27.99 -11.69
CA ALA A 427 26.50 27.81 -12.93
C ALA A 427 25.75 26.87 -13.90
N ASP A 428 25.29 25.73 -13.39
CA ASP A 428 24.69 24.66 -14.18
C ASP A 428 23.38 24.16 -13.56
N LEU A 429 22.58 23.44 -14.35
CA LEU A 429 21.29 22.93 -13.87
C LEU A 429 21.43 21.89 -12.75
N ARG A 430 22.57 21.17 -12.67
CA ARG A 430 22.79 20.23 -11.56
C ARG A 430 22.79 20.97 -10.22
N GLU A 431 23.52 22.08 -10.14
CA GLU A 431 23.58 22.91 -8.94
C GLU A 431 22.22 23.52 -8.61
N ALA A 432 21.46 23.96 -9.63
CA ALA A 432 20.09 24.45 -9.47
C ALA A 432 19.13 23.40 -8.87
N VAL A 433 19.44 22.11 -9.03
CA VAL A 433 18.63 20.99 -8.54
C VAL A 433 19.12 20.48 -7.18
N THR A 434 20.39 20.62 -6.83
CA THR A 434 20.98 20.03 -5.62
C THR A 434 21.05 20.99 -4.43
N VAL A 435 20.05 21.87 -4.26
CA VAL A 435 20.05 22.94 -3.25
C VAL A 435 20.19 22.39 -1.82
N ASP A 436 19.28 21.52 -1.41
CA ASP A 436 19.23 20.95 -0.04
C ASP A 436 19.61 19.45 0.01
N ALA A 437 19.98 18.86 -1.14
CA ALA A 437 20.23 17.43 -1.27
C ALA A 437 21.44 17.11 -2.16
N PRO A 438 22.32 16.18 -1.75
CA PRO A 438 23.47 15.79 -2.55
C PRO A 438 23.04 15.02 -3.82
N TRP A 439 23.80 15.18 -4.89
CA TRP A 439 23.58 14.42 -6.12
C TRP A 439 23.83 12.91 -5.88
N PRO A 440 22.91 12.01 -6.29
CA PRO A 440 23.09 10.58 -6.09
C PRO A 440 24.34 10.03 -6.81
N PRO A 441 25.10 9.10 -6.19
CA PRO A 441 26.25 8.46 -6.83
C PRO A 441 25.81 7.62 -8.04
N ASP A 442 26.70 7.50 -9.03
CA ASP A 442 26.53 6.68 -10.24
C ASP A 442 25.31 7.03 -11.14
N ALA A 443 24.71 8.21 -10.98
CA ALA A 443 23.48 8.62 -11.67
C ALA A 443 23.61 8.86 -13.20
N ALA A 444 24.82 8.83 -13.77
CA ALA A 444 25.06 9.18 -15.17
C ALA A 444 24.28 8.31 -16.18
N THR A 445 24.01 7.04 -15.84
CA THR A 445 23.29 6.11 -16.72
C THR A 445 21.79 6.03 -16.45
N ALA A 446 21.25 6.81 -15.51
CA ALA A 446 19.82 6.85 -15.20
C ALA A 446 18.93 7.16 -16.42
N PRO A 447 19.22 8.17 -17.28
CA PRO A 447 18.39 8.43 -18.46
C PRO A 447 18.44 7.27 -19.46
N LEU A 448 19.59 6.59 -19.60
CA LEU A 448 19.74 5.42 -20.46
C LEU A 448 18.85 4.25 -20.01
N VAL A 449 18.78 3.99 -18.70
CA VAL A 449 17.90 2.96 -18.11
C VAL A 449 16.43 3.26 -18.40
N LEU A 450 16.00 4.52 -18.19
CA LEU A 450 14.62 4.96 -18.44
C LEU A 450 14.23 4.80 -19.92
N VAL A 451 15.09 5.23 -20.84
CA VAL A 451 14.87 5.11 -22.29
C VAL A 451 14.85 3.64 -22.73
N ALA A 452 15.76 2.80 -22.21
CA ALA A 452 15.80 1.38 -22.55
C ALA A 452 14.51 0.65 -22.13
N VAL A 453 13.98 0.92 -20.93
CA VAL A 453 12.70 0.34 -20.48
C VAL A 453 11.52 0.89 -21.28
N ALA A 454 11.53 2.18 -21.61
CA ALA A 454 10.51 2.77 -22.50
C ALA A 454 10.49 2.09 -23.88
N ALA A 455 11.67 1.85 -24.47
CA ALA A 455 11.79 1.13 -25.73
C ALA A 455 11.25 -0.30 -25.64
N VAL A 456 11.54 -1.01 -24.54
CA VAL A 456 10.98 -2.36 -24.30
C VAL A 456 9.45 -2.33 -24.24
N LEU A 457 8.85 -1.37 -23.53
CA LEU A 457 7.39 -1.23 -23.46
C LEU A 457 6.75 -1.00 -24.84
N VAL A 458 7.39 -0.18 -25.68
CA VAL A 458 6.93 0.11 -27.05
C VAL A 458 7.10 -1.11 -27.98
N LEU A 459 8.21 -1.83 -27.86
CA LEU A 459 8.56 -2.94 -28.75
C LEU A 459 7.91 -4.28 -28.37
N ALA A 460 7.74 -4.57 -27.08
CA ALA A 460 7.21 -5.84 -26.60
C ALA A 460 5.68 -5.92 -26.64
N VAL A 461 4.97 -4.78 -26.60
CA VAL A 461 3.50 -4.71 -26.48
C VAL A 461 2.86 -4.24 -27.79
N ARG A 462 3.28 -4.80 -28.94
CA ARG A 462 2.81 -4.37 -30.26
C ARG A 462 1.38 -4.82 -30.62
N HIS A 463 0.86 -5.92 -30.05
CA HIS A 463 -0.40 -6.55 -30.50
C HIS A 463 -1.38 -6.93 -29.37
N THR A 464 -1.50 -6.13 -28.31
CA THR A 464 -2.44 -6.46 -27.20
C THR A 464 -3.26 -5.25 -26.75
N ASP A 465 -4.40 -5.50 -26.10
CA ASP A 465 -5.27 -4.50 -25.46
C ASP A 465 -4.55 -3.62 -24.42
N ARG A 466 -3.33 -4.00 -24.02
CA ARG A 466 -2.49 -3.27 -23.07
C ARG A 466 -1.62 -2.19 -23.73
N ARG A 467 -1.61 -2.10 -25.06
CA ARG A 467 -0.84 -1.09 -25.82
C ARG A 467 -1.04 0.35 -25.35
N PRO A 468 -2.27 0.87 -25.10
CA PRO A 468 -2.43 2.25 -24.62
C PRO A 468 -1.78 2.47 -23.25
N ARG A 469 -1.85 1.48 -22.35
CA ARG A 469 -1.21 1.55 -21.01
C ARG A 469 0.32 1.46 -21.09
N ALA A 470 0.84 0.67 -22.03
CA ALA A 470 2.28 0.58 -22.27
C ALA A 470 2.82 1.90 -22.85
N LEU A 471 2.06 2.55 -23.75
CA LEU A 471 2.43 3.85 -24.31
C LEU A 471 2.38 4.97 -23.26
N THR A 472 1.41 4.97 -22.33
CA THR A 472 1.44 5.92 -21.20
C THR A 472 2.65 5.71 -20.30
N GLY A 473 3.02 4.44 -20.03
CA GLY A 473 4.21 4.13 -19.23
C GLY A 473 5.50 4.54 -19.95
N ALA A 474 5.60 4.28 -21.24
CA ALA A 474 6.73 4.72 -22.06
C ALA A 474 6.84 6.26 -22.08
N LEU A 475 5.73 6.97 -22.23
CA LEU A 475 5.70 8.44 -22.17
C LEU A 475 6.22 8.97 -20.84
N ALA A 476 5.78 8.41 -19.72
CA ALA A 476 6.24 8.80 -18.38
C ALA A 476 7.74 8.53 -18.18
N LEU A 477 8.25 7.40 -18.67
CA LEU A 477 9.68 7.07 -18.60
C LEU A 477 10.53 7.98 -19.50
N THR A 478 10.06 8.30 -20.71
CA THR A 478 10.74 9.25 -21.60
C THR A 478 10.73 10.66 -21.04
N TRP A 479 9.64 11.06 -20.38
CA TRP A 479 9.55 12.34 -19.67
C TRP A 479 10.56 12.41 -18.52
N ALA A 480 10.63 11.36 -17.69
CA ALA A 480 11.61 11.30 -16.59
C ALA A 480 13.06 11.31 -17.10
N ALA A 481 13.32 10.68 -18.25
CA ALA A 481 14.63 10.76 -18.91
C ALA A 481 14.93 12.18 -19.40
N ALA A 482 13.96 12.86 -20.03
CA ALA A 482 14.12 14.23 -20.52
C ALA A 482 14.29 15.25 -19.37
N LEU A 483 13.63 15.04 -18.23
CA LEU A 483 13.78 15.85 -17.02
C LEU A 483 15.18 15.72 -16.41
N THR A 484 15.71 14.49 -16.34
CA THR A 484 17.01 14.20 -15.69
C THR A 484 18.22 14.50 -16.58
N LEU A 485 18.05 14.47 -17.91
CA LEU A 485 19.15 14.62 -18.87
C LEU A 485 19.95 15.93 -18.73
N PRO A 486 19.33 17.12 -18.59
CA PRO A 486 20.07 18.38 -18.47
C PRO A 486 20.94 18.46 -17.21
N ALA A 487 20.48 17.92 -16.08
CA ALA A 487 21.23 17.88 -14.82
C ALA A 487 22.36 16.82 -14.84
N VAL A 488 22.16 15.71 -15.55
CA VAL A 488 23.21 14.70 -15.77
C VAL A 488 24.32 15.26 -16.66
N LEU A 489 23.97 15.99 -17.72
CA LEU A 489 24.92 16.58 -18.67
C LEU A 489 25.56 17.89 -18.20
N GLU A 490 25.22 18.39 -17.01
CA GLU A 490 25.73 19.67 -16.48
C GLU A 490 25.51 20.82 -17.46
N LEU A 491 24.31 20.90 -18.05
CA LEU A 491 24.01 21.99 -18.97
C LEU A 491 24.00 23.33 -18.25
N PRO A 492 24.49 24.41 -18.92
CA PRO A 492 24.42 25.77 -18.39
C PRO A 492 23.00 26.13 -17.96
N TYR A 493 22.88 26.85 -16.84
CA TYR A 493 21.60 27.15 -16.19
C TYR A 493 20.49 27.62 -17.16
N THR A 494 20.80 28.56 -18.05
CA THR A 494 19.83 29.11 -19.02
C THR A 494 19.36 28.08 -20.05
N LEU A 495 20.27 27.24 -20.56
CA LEU A 495 19.92 26.16 -21.48
C LEU A 495 19.08 25.10 -20.78
N GLY A 496 19.38 24.79 -19.52
CA GLY A 496 18.58 23.88 -18.69
C GLY A 496 17.13 24.34 -18.55
N LEU A 497 16.90 25.62 -18.24
CA LEU A 497 15.55 26.20 -18.15
C LEU A 497 14.81 26.15 -19.50
N LEU A 498 15.48 26.44 -20.61
CA LEU A 498 14.90 26.35 -21.95
C LEU A 498 14.50 24.90 -22.30
N VAL A 499 15.33 23.92 -21.93
CA VAL A 499 15.00 22.51 -22.12
C VAL A 499 13.77 22.13 -21.30
N LEU A 500 13.70 22.49 -20.02
CA LEU A 500 12.51 22.25 -19.19
C LEU A 500 11.25 22.89 -19.80
N GLY A 501 11.34 24.14 -20.28
CA GLY A 501 10.27 24.80 -21.00
C GLY A 501 9.85 24.04 -22.27
N SER A 502 10.81 23.57 -23.07
CA SER A 502 10.51 22.77 -24.26
C SER A 502 9.84 21.43 -23.92
N VAL A 503 10.24 20.77 -22.83
CA VAL A 503 9.63 19.52 -22.36
C VAL A 503 8.18 19.75 -21.97
N THR A 504 7.84 20.85 -21.28
CA THR A 504 6.43 21.18 -20.97
C THR A 504 5.59 21.26 -22.23
N GLY A 505 6.11 21.90 -23.29
CA GLY A 505 5.43 22.06 -24.56
C GLY A 505 5.27 20.75 -25.34
N VAL A 506 6.34 19.97 -25.47
CA VAL A 506 6.34 18.68 -26.19
C VAL A 506 5.40 17.68 -25.53
N VAL A 507 5.43 17.59 -24.20
CA VAL A 507 4.58 16.65 -23.44
C VAL A 507 3.11 17.04 -23.57
N LEU A 508 2.79 18.33 -23.45
CA LEU A 508 1.42 18.83 -23.57
C LEU A 508 0.85 18.66 -24.99
N ALA A 509 1.70 18.75 -26.02
CA ALA A 509 1.34 18.51 -27.41
C ALA A 509 1.20 17.02 -27.77
N SER A 510 1.58 16.10 -26.89
CA SER A 510 1.52 14.66 -27.17
C SER A 510 0.07 14.18 -27.34
N PRO A 511 -0.28 13.50 -28.46
CA PRO A 511 -1.63 12.98 -28.70
C PRO A 511 -1.93 11.71 -27.90
N TYR A 512 -0.92 11.11 -27.27
CA TYR A 512 -1.05 9.84 -26.55
C TYR A 512 -1.04 10.07 -25.04
N GLY A 513 -1.84 9.29 -24.31
CA GLY A 513 -1.77 9.21 -22.85
C GLY A 513 -2.40 10.36 -22.08
N GLN A 514 -3.33 11.10 -22.66
CA GLN A 514 -4.19 12.00 -21.88
C GLN A 514 -5.02 11.17 -20.87
N PRO A 515 -5.06 11.51 -19.57
CA PRO A 515 -4.65 12.78 -18.94
C PRO A 515 -3.21 12.84 -18.38
N THR A 516 -2.45 11.74 -18.41
CA THR A 516 -1.10 11.68 -17.79
C THR A 516 -0.14 12.70 -18.39
N ALA A 517 -0.19 12.94 -19.70
CA ALA A 517 0.63 13.96 -20.35
C ALA A 517 0.39 15.37 -19.77
N THR A 518 -0.87 15.74 -19.52
CA THR A 518 -1.18 17.03 -18.89
C THR A 518 -0.59 17.13 -17.48
N VAL A 519 -0.69 16.08 -16.67
CA VAL A 519 -0.11 16.06 -15.30
C VAL A 519 1.40 16.21 -15.34
N LEU A 520 2.09 15.51 -16.26
CA LEU A 520 3.54 15.59 -16.41
C LEU A 520 3.99 16.97 -16.89
N ALA A 521 3.23 17.60 -17.81
CA ALA A 521 3.50 18.96 -18.27
C ALA A 521 3.38 19.98 -17.12
N LEU A 522 2.36 19.84 -16.27
CA LEU A 522 2.17 20.67 -15.08
C LEU A 522 3.27 20.45 -14.03
N ALA A 523 3.73 19.22 -13.85
CA ALA A 523 4.86 18.92 -12.97
C ALA A 523 6.14 19.62 -13.46
N THR A 524 6.44 19.54 -14.76
CA THR A 524 7.60 20.25 -15.35
C THR A 524 7.47 21.78 -15.32
N SER A 525 6.27 22.34 -15.43
CA SER A 525 6.11 23.80 -15.38
C SER A 525 6.26 24.34 -13.97
N ALA A 526 5.81 23.58 -12.97
CA ALA A 526 6.07 23.89 -11.57
C ALA A 526 7.57 23.79 -11.26
N ASP A 527 8.23 22.72 -11.69
CA ASP A 527 9.68 22.51 -11.54
C ASP A 527 10.50 23.65 -12.18
N LEU A 528 10.17 24.02 -13.42
CA LEU A 528 10.76 25.19 -14.10
C LEU A 528 10.52 26.50 -13.32
N GLY A 529 9.30 26.68 -12.79
CA GLY A 529 8.97 27.84 -11.97
C GLY A 529 9.86 27.93 -10.73
N PHE A 530 10.05 26.81 -10.03
CA PHE A 530 10.92 26.71 -8.84
C PHE A 530 12.40 26.92 -9.17
N ALA A 531 12.91 26.27 -10.22
CA ALA A 531 14.31 26.42 -10.65
C ALA A 531 14.64 27.86 -11.10
N ALA A 532 13.64 28.61 -11.58
CA ALA A 532 13.79 30.00 -11.98
C ALA A 532 13.89 30.99 -10.79
N LEU A 533 13.54 30.59 -9.55
CA LEU A 533 13.65 31.47 -8.35
C LEU A 533 15.09 31.85 -7.98
N ALA A 534 16.09 31.13 -8.53
CA ALA A 534 17.48 31.41 -8.25
C ALA A 534 17.94 32.81 -8.75
N SER A 535 17.34 33.29 -9.84
CA SER A 535 17.65 34.60 -10.44
C SER A 535 16.40 35.41 -10.71
N GLN A 536 16.40 36.68 -10.32
CA GLN A 536 15.27 37.60 -10.49
C GLN A 536 14.81 37.71 -11.95
N SER A 537 15.73 37.84 -12.90
CA SER A 537 15.40 37.94 -14.33
C SER A 537 14.86 36.62 -14.88
N ALA A 538 15.40 35.48 -14.43
CA ALA A 538 14.90 34.17 -14.81
C ALA A 538 13.49 33.91 -14.25
N THR A 539 13.22 34.30 -13.00
CA THR A 539 11.89 34.16 -12.36
C THR A 539 10.82 34.89 -13.17
N LEU A 540 11.05 36.17 -13.47
CA LEU A 540 10.08 37.01 -14.17
C LEU A 540 9.84 36.53 -15.60
N THR A 541 10.91 36.18 -16.33
CA THR A 541 10.80 35.71 -17.72
C THR A 541 10.14 34.33 -17.82
N ALA A 542 10.50 33.39 -16.94
CA ALA A 542 9.91 32.05 -16.92
C ALA A 542 8.42 32.09 -16.54
N LEU A 543 8.04 32.84 -15.49
CA LEU A 543 6.64 32.95 -15.07
C LEU A 543 5.78 33.67 -16.12
N ALA A 544 6.31 34.73 -16.76
CA ALA A 544 5.62 35.39 -17.87
C ALA A 544 5.43 34.45 -19.07
N ALA A 545 6.48 33.72 -19.47
CA ALA A 545 6.42 32.76 -20.56
C ALA A 545 5.45 31.61 -20.27
N LEU A 546 5.46 31.04 -19.07
CA LEU A 546 4.54 29.98 -18.65
C LEU A 546 3.09 30.46 -18.61
N THR A 547 2.84 31.67 -18.08
CA THR A 547 1.50 32.28 -18.07
C THR A 547 0.96 32.43 -19.49
N ALA A 548 1.78 33.00 -20.40
CA ALA A 548 1.40 33.17 -21.80
C ALA A 548 1.19 31.81 -22.51
N PHE A 549 2.08 30.84 -22.28
CA PHE A 549 2.02 29.51 -22.88
C PHE A 549 0.71 28.79 -22.49
N PHE A 550 0.40 28.69 -21.19
CA PHE A 550 -0.83 28.03 -20.75
C PHE A 550 -2.10 28.80 -21.13
N ALA A 551 -2.03 30.14 -21.21
CA ALA A 551 -3.13 30.96 -21.73
C ALA A 551 -3.42 30.64 -23.21
N VAL A 552 -2.40 30.55 -24.07
CA VAL A 552 -2.56 30.19 -25.49
C VAL A 552 -3.08 28.76 -25.64
N VAL A 553 -2.53 27.81 -24.88
CA VAL A 553 -2.94 26.40 -24.96
C VAL A 553 -4.34 26.16 -24.36
N SER A 554 -4.85 27.07 -23.52
CA SER A 554 -6.20 26.98 -22.95
C SER A 554 -7.32 26.88 -23.96
N TRP A 555 -7.14 27.37 -25.19
CA TRP A 555 -8.12 27.17 -26.26
C TRP A 555 -8.36 25.69 -26.62
N ARG A 556 -7.37 24.82 -26.38
CA ARG A 556 -7.47 23.37 -26.66
C ARG A 556 -7.86 22.53 -25.45
N HIS A 557 -7.41 22.90 -24.23
CA HIS A 557 -7.57 22.09 -23.01
C HIS A 557 -7.96 22.93 -21.77
N THR A 558 -9.09 23.64 -21.85
CA THR A 558 -9.55 24.63 -20.86
C THR A 558 -9.60 24.15 -19.40
N ALA A 559 -9.93 22.88 -19.14
CA ALA A 559 -10.20 22.40 -17.78
C ALA A 559 -9.01 22.43 -16.81
N LEU A 560 -7.78 22.28 -17.32
CA LEU A 560 -6.56 22.21 -16.49
C LEU A 560 -5.52 23.28 -16.83
N THR A 561 -5.49 23.79 -18.07
CA THR A 561 -4.50 24.79 -18.48
C THR A 561 -4.90 26.22 -18.10
N ALA A 562 -6.21 26.52 -18.05
CA ALA A 562 -6.70 27.83 -17.59
C ALA A 562 -6.39 28.10 -16.09
N PRO A 563 -6.67 27.18 -15.13
CA PRO A 563 -6.31 27.41 -13.73
C PRO A 563 -4.80 27.49 -13.52
N THR A 564 -4.00 26.76 -14.30
CA THR A 564 -2.54 26.78 -14.16
C THR A 564 -1.91 28.04 -14.73
N ALA A 565 -2.48 28.61 -15.81
CA ALA A 565 -2.15 29.96 -16.26
C ALA A 565 -2.41 31.01 -15.16
N LEU A 566 -3.55 30.93 -14.47
CA LEU A 566 -3.88 31.82 -13.36
C LEU A 566 -2.92 31.64 -12.18
N ALA A 567 -2.55 30.42 -11.84
CA ALA A 567 -1.57 30.15 -10.78
C ALA A 567 -0.19 30.76 -11.10
N HIS A 568 0.30 30.60 -12.34
CA HIS A 568 1.55 31.24 -12.78
C HIS A 568 1.42 32.78 -12.84
N ALA A 569 0.25 33.32 -13.20
CA ALA A 569 -0.01 34.77 -13.16
C ALA A 569 0.02 35.32 -11.72
N THR A 570 -0.53 34.58 -10.75
CA THR A 570 -0.45 34.91 -9.31
C THR A 570 1.00 34.93 -8.84
N ALA A 571 1.77 33.88 -9.19
CA ALA A 571 3.19 33.82 -8.85
C ALA A 571 3.97 34.99 -9.48
N LEU A 572 3.65 35.35 -10.73
CA LEU A 572 4.24 36.50 -11.41
C LEU A 572 3.88 37.81 -10.72
N ALA A 573 2.63 37.99 -10.27
CA ALA A 573 2.20 39.15 -9.50
C ALA A 573 2.96 39.27 -8.16
N CYS A 574 3.11 38.16 -7.42
CA CYS A 574 3.92 38.16 -6.20
C CYS A 574 5.39 38.49 -6.48
N ALA A 575 5.99 37.87 -7.50
CA ALA A 575 7.39 38.08 -7.87
C ALA A 575 7.66 39.50 -8.37
N THR A 576 6.73 40.10 -9.12
CA THR A 576 6.86 41.50 -9.60
C THR A 576 6.74 42.51 -8.46
N GLY A 577 5.81 42.29 -7.52
CA GLY A 577 5.70 43.13 -6.31
C GLY A 577 6.97 43.05 -5.44
N ALA A 578 7.50 41.84 -5.25
CA ALA A 578 8.76 41.63 -4.54
C ALA A 578 9.97 42.24 -5.29
N ALA A 579 10.00 42.16 -6.62
CA ALA A 579 11.08 42.70 -7.45
C ALA A 579 11.12 44.24 -7.44
N ALA A 580 9.98 44.87 -7.19
CA ALA A 580 9.84 46.32 -7.06
C ALA A 580 9.97 46.82 -5.61
N ASP A 581 10.36 45.95 -4.67
CA ASP A 581 10.44 46.23 -3.22
C ASP A 581 9.13 46.80 -2.63
N TRP A 582 7.98 46.40 -3.19
CA TRP A 582 6.70 46.81 -2.64
C TRP A 582 6.41 46.10 -1.32
N GLN A 583 5.84 46.84 -0.37
CA GLN A 583 5.35 46.24 0.86
C GLN A 583 4.22 45.22 0.54
N PRO A 584 4.11 44.09 1.30
CA PRO A 584 3.14 43.02 1.02
C PRO A 584 1.69 43.50 0.80
N ARG A 585 1.29 44.56 1.52
CA ARG A 585 -0.01 45.21 1.40
C ARG A 585 -0.32 45.76 0.00
N PHE A 586 0.67 46.27 -0.73
CA PHE A 586 0.49 46.77 -2.09
C PHE A 586 0.55 45.64 -3.12
N THR A 587 1.38 44.62 -2.88
CA THR A 587 1.40 43.39 -3.69
C THR A 587 0.04 42.67 -3.65
N ALA A 588 -0.68 42.73 -2.53
CA ALA A 588 -2.03 42.20 -2.42
C ALA A 588 -3.00 42.76 -3.48
N LEU A 589 -2.90 44.05 -3.83
CA LEU A 589 -3.73 44.68 -4.84
C LEU A 589 -3.42 44.17 -6.25
N LEU A 590 -2.14 43.92 -6.55
CA LEU A 590 -1.72 43.33 -7.81
C LEU A 590 -2.20 41.87 -7.94
N VAL A 591 -2.08 41.08 -6.86
CA VAL A 591 -2.57 39.69 -6.79
C VAL A 591 -4.08 39.61 -7.00
N LEU A 592 -4.83 40.61 -6.51
CA LEU A 592 -6.29 40.70 -6.64
C LEU A 592 -6.79 40.87 -8.09
N ALA A 593 -5.92 41.28 -9.03
CA ALA A 593 -6.27 41.30 -10.45
C ALA A 593 -6.58 39.88 -10.98
N VAL A 594 -5.90 38.85 -10.45
CA VAL A 594 -6.06 37.46 -10.89
C VAL A 594 -7.45 36.87 -10.57
N PRO A 595 -8.00 36.95 -9.34
CA PRO A 595 -9.37 36.49 -9.07
C PRO A 595 -10.42 37.29 -9.83
N ALA A 596 -10.20 38.58 -10.12
CA ALA A 596 -11.08 39.35 -10.98
C ALA A 596 -11.11 38.81 -12.42
N VAL A 597 -9.92 38.55 -13.00
CA VAL A 597 -9.79 37.92 -14.33
C VAL A 597 -10.40 36.51 -14.33
N ALA A 598 -10.16 35.71 -13.29
CA ALA A 598 -10.75 34.38 -13.14
C ALA A 598 -12.29 34.43 -13.11
N ALA A 599 -12.87 35.37 -12.35
CA ALA A 599 -14.31 35.58 -12.29
C ALA A 599 -14.88 35.98 -13.66
N VAL A 600 -14.20 36.88 -14.40
CA VAL A 600 -14.61 37.25 -15.76
C VAL A 600 -14.54 36.03 -16.68
N LEU A 601 -13.38 35.36 -16.77
CA LEU A 601 -13.16 34.18 -17.62
C LEU A 601 -14.19 33.09 -17.37
N ALA A 602 -14.49 32.78 -16.10
CA ALA A 602 -15.51 31.80 -15.72
C ALA A 602 -16.90 32.07 -16.35
N GLY A 603 -17.19 33.33 -16.74
CA GLY A 603 -18.43 33.71 -17.41
C GLY A 603 -18.43 33.50 -18.91
N TRP A 604 -17.24 33.39 -19.52
CA TRP A 604 -17.05 33.12 -20.94
C TRP A 604 -16.88 31.63 -21.25
N LEU A 605 -16.44 30.83 -20.27
CA LEU A 605 -16.27 29.39 -20.44
C LEU A 605 -17.63 28.66 -20.49
N LYS A 606 -17.81 27.83 -21.53
CA LYS A 606 -18.99 26.98 -21.71
C LYS A 606 -18.90 25.62 -20.99
N ASP A 607 -17.71 25.20 -20.58
CA ASP A 607 -17.47 23.91 -19.91
C ASP A 607 -17.55 24.05 -18.39
N THR A 608 -18.55 23.40 -17.78
CA THR A 608 -18.82 23.46 -16.34
C THR A 608 -17.62 23.04 -15.48
N ARG A 609 -16.81 22.06 -15.93
CA ARG A 609 -15.65 21.58 -15.13
C ARG A 609 -14.52 22.60 -15.12
N ALA A 610 -14.25 23.22 -16.26
CA ALA A 610 -13.26 24.27 -16.39
C ALA A 610 -13.66 25.52 -15.60
N THR A 611 -14.94 25.89 -15.64
CA THR A 611 -15.49 27.00 -14.85
C THR A 611 -15.30 26.79 -13.35
N VAL A 612 -15.59 25.60 -12.81
CA VAL A 612 -15.36 25.27 -11.39
C VAL A 612 -13.87 25.37 -11.04
N ALA A 613 -12.98 24.82 -11.85
CA ALA A 613 -11.54 24.85 -11.58
C ALA A 613 -10.97 26.28 -11.58
N VAL A 614 -11.44 27.13 -12.50
CA VAL A 614 -11.08 28.56 -12.58
C VAL A 614 -11.63 29.32 -11.37
N GLU A 615 -12.89 29.09 -10.98
CA GLU A 615 -13.50 29.70 -9.79
C GLU A 615 -12.75 29.32 -8.50
N ILE A 616 -12.36 28.05 -8.34
CA ILE A 616 -11.57 27.58 -7.18
C ILE A 616 -10.19 28.26 -7.17
N THR A 617 -9.52 28.35 -8.32
CA THR A 617 -8.19 28.98 -8.41
C THR A 617 -8.26 30.48 -8.11
N GLY A 618 -9.32 31.14 -8.59
CA GLY A 618 -9.64 32.52 -8.23
C GLY A 618 -9.86 32.68 -6.72
N ALA A 619 -10.67 31.81 -6.11
CA ALA A 619 -10.91 31.86 -4.66
C ALA A 619 -9.63 31.65 -3.83
N VAL A 620 -8.79 30.67 -4.18
CA VAL A 620 -7.48 30.43 -3.53
C VAL A 620 -6.58 31.66 -3.64
N THR A 621 -6.54 32.29 -4.82
CA THR A 621 -5.76 33.52 -5.03
C THR A 621 -6.33 34.70 -4.24
N GLY A 622 -7.65 34.80 -4.13
CA GLY A 622 -8.31 35.79 -3.28
C GLY A 622 -7.94 35.64 -1.80
N VAL A 623 -7.85 34.40 -1.31
CA VAL A 623 -7.36 34.12 0.06
C VAL A 623 -5.90 34.55 0.21
N LEU A 624 -5.04 34.29 -0.78
CA LEU A 624 -3.66 34.77 -0.76
C LEU A 624 -3.56 36.32 -0.73
N ALA A 625 -4.42 37.02 -1.48
CA ALA A 625 -4.49 38.48 -1.40
C ALA A 625 -4.89 38.96 0.02
N ILE A 626 -5.85 38.29 0.65
CA ILE A 626 -6.28 38.59 2.03
C ILE A 626 -5.14 38.36 3.03
N THR A 627 -4.37 37.26 2.91
CA THR A 627 -3.25 36.99 3.82
C THR A 627 -2.12 38.00 3.66
N LEU A 628 -1.80 38.43 2.43
CA LEU A 628 -0.80 39.48 2.19
C LEU A 628 -1.20 40.85 2.77
N ALA A 629 -2.50 41.11 2.92
CA ALA A 629 -3.02 42.34 3.52
C ALA A 629 -3.21 42.25 5.05
N ALA A 630 -3.02 41.07 5.67
CA ALA A 630 -3.39 40.82 7.06
C ALA A 630 -2.63 41.67 8.09
N THR A 631 -1.43 42.16 7.74
CA THR A 631 -0.59 42.97 8.63
C THR A 631 -1.10 44.41 8.78
N ASP A 632 -2.03 44.87 7.93
CA ASP A 632 -2.53 46.24 7.90
C ASP A 632 -4.06 46.24 7.83
N LEU A 633 -4.73 46.44 8.98
CA LEU A 633 -6.19 46.29 9.13
C LEU A 633 -6.99 47.14 8.12
N PRO A 634 -6.66 48.42 7.85
CA PRO A 634 -7.28 49.20 6.78
C PRO A 634 -7.19 48.59 5.39
N MET A 635 -6.04 48.01 5.03
CA MET A 635 -5.83 47.36 3.74
C MET A 635 -6.57 46.03 3.69
N LEU A 636 -6.53 45.24 4.76
CA LEU A 636 -7.28 44.00 4.90
C LEU A 636 -8.78 44.21 4.67
N ALA A 637 -9.35 45.26 5.26
CA ALA A 637 -10.76 45.62 5.05
C ALA A 637 -11.06 45.99 3.58
N LEU A 638 -10.12 46.63 2.87
CA LEU A 638 -10.27 46.96 1.45
C LEU A 638 -10.15 45.72 0.55
N VAL A 639 -9.21 44.82 0.84
CA VAL A 639 -9.07 43.57 0.09
C VAL A 639 -10.28 42.65 0.31
N LEU A 640 -10.78 42.54 1.55
CA LEU A 640 -12.00 41.80 1.85
C LEU A 640 -13.22 42.37 1.12
N SER A 641 -13.36 43.70 1.04
CA SER A 641 -14.49 44.31 0.34
C SER A 641 -14.41 44.06 -1.18
N LEU A 642 -13.23 44.17 -1.79
CA LEU A 642 -13.05 43.88 -3.21
C LEU A 642 -13.24 42.38 -3.52
N CYS A 643 -12.77 41.47 -2.67
CA CYS A 643 -13.09 40.04 -2.76
C CYS A 643 -14.61 39.80 -2.67
N GLY A 644 -15.30 40.53 -1.79
CA GLY A 644 -16.76 40.53 -1.69
C GLY A 644 -17.45 41.00 -2.98
N VAL A 645 -16.93 42.04 -3.64
CA VAL A 645 -17.42 42.53 -4.94
C VAL A 645 -17.23 41.48 -6.04
N ILE A 646 -16.06 40.84 -6.10
CA ILE A 646 -15.79 39.77 -7.07
C ILE A 646 -16.75 38.60 -6.85
N ALA A 647 -16.94 38.16 -5.61
CA ALA A 647 -17.88 37.09 -5.26
C ALA A 647 -19.34 37.47 -5.58
N ALA A 648 -19.76 38.71 -5.28
CA ALA A 648 -21.10 39.20 -5.62
C ALA A 648 -21.32 39.22 -7.15
N GLY A 649 -20.31 39.62 -7.93
CA GLY A 649 -20.34 39.56 -9.39
C GLY A 649 -20.52 38.14 -9.93
N THR A 650 -19.90 37.13 -9.29
CA THR A 650 -20.12 35.73 -9.65
C THR A 650 -21.52 35.21 -9.25
N ALA A 651 -22.12 35.74 -8.19
CA ALA A 651 -23.43 35.35 -7.70
C ALA A 651 -24.61 35.87 -8.56
N LEU A 652 -24.36 36.85 -9.44
CA LEU A 652 -25.34 37.32 -10.42
C LEU A 652 -25.66 36.29 -11.52
N ARG A 653 -24.90 35.19 -11.60
CA ARG A 653 -25.14 34.11 -12.56
C ARG A 653 -26.28 33.21 -12.09
N PRO A 654 -27.18 32.79 -13.01
CA PRO A 654 -28.39 32.02 -12.68
C PRO A 654 -28.07 30.66 -12.02
N ASP A 655 -26.89 30.10 -12.26
CA ASP A 655 -26.48 28.80 -11.71
C ASP A 655 -25.67 28.90 -10.39
N ARG A 656 -25.38 30.11 -9.88
CA ARG A 656 -24.40 30.36 -8.80
C ARG A 656 -24.90 31.26 -7.66
N HIS A 657 -26.21 31.39 -7.47
CA HIS A 657 -26.78 32.21 -6.41
C HIS A 657 -26.27 31.86 -5.00
N ALA A 658 -25.85 30.62 -4.76
CA ALA A 658 -25.23 30.19 -3.49
C ALA A 658 -23.92 30.93 -3.16
N VAL A 659 -23.22 31.49 -4.14
CA VAL A 659 -22.00 32.32 -3.95
C VAL A 659 -22.36 33.71 -3.37
N GLY A 660 -23.64 34.07 -3.31
CA GLY A 660 -24.11 35.27 -2.61
C GLY A 660 -23.87 35.23 -1.10
N TYR A 661 -23.93 34.04 -0.48
CA TYR A 661 -23.66 33.86 0.95
C TYR A 661 -22.20 34.19 1.34
N PRO A 662 -21.15 33.65 0.67
CA PRO A 662 -19.77 34.03 0.96
C PRO A 662 -19.47 35.49 0.61
N ALA A 663 -20.12 36.07 -0.42
CA ALA A 663 -19.99 37.50 -0.71
C ALA A 663 -20.49 38.36 0.47
N ALA A 664 -21.66 38.02 1.03
CA ALA A 664 -22.20 38.70 2.21
C ALA A 664 -21.29 38.52 3.45
N ALA A 665 -20.74 37.32 3.64
CA ALA A 665 -19.79 37.06 4.72
C ALA A 665 -18.49 37.88 4.58
N LEU A 666 -17.95 38.02 3.36
CA LEU A 666 -16.76 38.84 3.09
C LEU A 666 -17.01 40.33 3.35
N PHE A 667 -18.17 40.87 2.96
CA PHE A 667 -18.55 42.25 3.29
C PHE A 667 -18.74 42.48 4.79
N LEU A 668 -19.32 41.50 5.50
CA LEU A 668 -19.45 41.55 6.94
C LEU A 668 -18.06 41.55 7.59
N LEU A 669 -17.18 40.62 7.23
CA LEU A 669 -15.79 40.59 7.72
C LEU A 669 -15.04 41.88 7.41
N ALA A 670 -15.20 42.45 6.21
CA ALA A 670 -14.60 43.74 5.85
C ALA A 670 -15.07 44.87 6.79
N THR A 671 -16.35 44.89 7.15
CA THR A 671 -16.93 45.87 8.08
C THR A 671 -16.37 45.69 9.48
N TRP A 672 -16.24 44.44 9.94
CA TRP A 672 -15.69 44.09 11.25
C TRP A 672 -14.22 44.47 11.39
N VAL A 673 -13.40 44.12 10.39
CA VAL A 673 -11.98 44.51 10.35
C VAL A 673 -11.83 46.03 10.30
N ARG A 674 -12.72 46.73 9.59
CA ARG A 674 -12.74 48.20 9.56
C ARG A 674 -13.07 48.80 10.93
N LEU A 675 -14.04 48.25 11.66
CA LEU A 675 -14.38 48.69 13.02
C LEU A 675 -13.25 48.41 14.02
N ALA A 676 -12.55 47.28 13.88
CA ALA A 676 -11.36 46.97 14.65
C ALA A 676 -10.21 47.94 14.34
N ALA A 677 -10.02 48.32 13.07
CA ALA A 677 -9.06 49.34 12.66
C ALA A 677 -9.39 50.75 13.22
N TRP A 678 -10.66 50.98 13.59
CA TRP A 678 -11.12 52.19 14.27
C TRP A 678 -11.16 52.04 15.80
N GLU A 679 -10.58 50.96 16.35
CA GLU A 679 -10.46 50.67 17.80
C GLU A 679 -11.79 50.68 18.58
N VAL A 680 -12.88 50.23 17.96
CA VAL A 680 -14.18 50.14 18.64
C VAL A 680 -14.21 48.93 19.60
N GLY A 681 -13.83 49.14 20.87
CA GLY A 681 -13.59 48.09 21.88
C GLY A 681 -14.81 47.44 22.57
N THR A 682 -16.04 47.82 22.21
CA THR A 682 -17.28 47.26 22.77
C THR A 682 -18.16 46.65 21.68
N PRO A 683 -17.79 45.47 21.13
CA PRO A 683 -18.56 44.82 20.07
C PRO A 683 -20.03 44.60 20.42
N GLU A 684 -20.30 44.36 21.70
CA GLU A 684 -21.62 44.07 22.23
C GLU A 684 -22.61 45.24 22.04
N ALA A 685 -22.11 46.49 22.00
CA ALA A 685 -22.94 47.69 21.89
C ALA A 685 -23.67 47.79 20.54
N TYR A 686 -23.07 47.26 19.48
CA TYR A 686 -23.63 47.30 18.13
C TYR A 686 -24.13 45.93 17.63
N THR A 687 -23.69 44.81 18.19
CA THR A 687 -24.16 43.47 17.78
C THR A 687 -25.39 42.98 18.55
N LEU A 688 -25.54 43.33 19.83
CA LEU A 688 -26.67 42.87 20.65
C LEU A 688 -28.04 43.32 20.12
N PRO A 689 -28.25 44.59 19.74
CA PRO A 689 -29.55 45.03 19.19
C PRO A 689 -29.91 44.27 17.91
N VAL A 690 -28.91 43.95 17.08
CA VAL A 690 -29.07 43.21 15.82
C VAL A 690 -29.40 41.75 16.07
N THR A 691 -28.73 41.08 17.01
CA THR A 691 -29.04 39.69 17.40
C THR A 691 -30.44 39.58 18.00
N VAL A 692 -30.85 40.54 18.86
CA VAL A 692 -32.21 40.54 19.45
C VAL A 692 -33.26 40.66 18.35
N ALA A 693 -33.11 41.59 17.42
CA ALA A 693 -34.02 41.74 16.28
C ALA A 693 -34.04 40.47 15.40
N ALA A 694 -32.88 39.87 15.12
CA ALA A 694 -32.77 38.65 14.31
C ALA A 694 -33.43 37.44 14.98
N LEU A 695 -33.29 37.28 16.30
CA LEU A 695 -33.95 36.23 17.08
C LEU A 695 -35.46 36.41 17.12
N ILE A 696 -35.96 37.65 17.22
CA ILE A 696 -37.40 37.97 17.15
C ILE A 696 -37.96 37.60 15.77
N VAL A 697 -37.27 37.97 14.68
CA VAL A 697 -37.68 37.61 13.31
C VAL A 697 -37.65 36.10 13.10
N GLY A 698 -36.60 35.41 13.55
CA GLY A 698 -36.48 33.96 13.47
C GLY A 698 -37.58 33.22 14.26
N PHE A 699 -37.95 33.75 15.43
CA PHE A 699 -39.03 33.22 16.26
C PHE A 699 -40.41 33.43 15.63
N LEU A 700 -40.67 34.62 15.08
CA LEU A 700 -41.93 34.93 14.39
C LEU A 700 -42.09 34.11 13.10
N HIS A 701 -41.00 33.92 12.35
CA HIS A 701 -41.01 33.12 11.13
C HIS A 701 -41.30 31.64 11.43
N ARG A 702 -40.67 31.06 12.46
CA ARG A 702 -40.92 29.67 12.87
C ARG A 702 -42.30 29.44 13.50
N ARG A 703 -42.92 30.47 14.08
CA ARG A 703 -44.33 30.42 14.50
C ARG A 703 -45.30 30.36 13.32
N ARG A 704 -44.96 30.98 12.19
CA ARG A 704 -45.76 30.93 10.96
C ARG A 704 -45.51 29.64 10.17
N GLU A 705 -44.29 29.13 10.17
CA GLU A 705 -43.89 27.90 9.47
C GLU A 705 -43.18 26.91 10.41
N PRO A 706 -43.90 25.94 10.99
CA PRO A 706 -43.34 24.95 11.92
C PRO A 706 -42.29 24.00 11.32
N ARG A 707 -42.17 23.98 9.99
CA ARG A 707 -41.22 23.12 9.25
C ARG A 707 -39.81 23.72 9.14
N THR A 708 -39.61 24.97 9.53
CA THR A 708 -38.31 25.64 9.41
C THR A 708 -37.33 25.13 10.46
N SER A 709 -36.14 24.72 9.99
CA SER A 709 -35.10 24.16 10.87
C SER A 709 -34.61 25.18 11.90
N SER A 710 -34.25 24.71 13.10
CA SER A 710 -33.71 25.58 14.16
C SER A 710 -32.39 26.26 13.77
N TRP A 711 -31.63 25.66 12.83
CA TRP A 711 -30.36 26.18 12.31
C TRP A 711 -30.54 27.43 11.43
N THR A 712 -31.53 27.45 10.55
CA THR A 712 -31.77 28.60 9.65
C THR A 712 -32.43 29.78 10.37
N ALA A 713 -33.22 29.51 11.43
CA ALA A 713 -33.96 30.53 12.17
C ALA A 713 -33.13 31.27 13.23
N TYR A 714 -32.26 30.56 13.97
CA TYR A 714 -31.54 31.13 15.11
C TYR A 714 -30.01 31.12 14.97
N GLY A 715 -29.46 30.25 14.11
CA GLY A 715 -28.02 30.11 13.91
C GLY A 715 -27.33 31.42 13.52
N PRO A 716 -27.79 32.16 12.49
CA PRO A 716 -27.15 33.39 12.04
C PRO A 716 -27.18 34.50 13.10
N GLY A 717 -28.30 34.65 13.82
CA GLY A 717 -28.45 35.66 14.87
C GLY A 717 -27.54 35.40 16.08
N LEU A 718 -27.42 34.14 16.50
CA LEU A 718 -26.55 33.73 17.61
C LEU A 718 -25.06 33.79 17.23
N ALA A 719 -24.70 33.37 16.02
CA ALA A 719 -23.32 33.42 15.55
C ALA A 719 -22.77 34.85 15.44
N ALA A 720 -23.61 35.82 15.05
CA ALA A 720 -23.25 37.24 14.89
C ALA A 720 -22.85 37.95 16.19
N THR A 721 -23.14 37.38 17.36
CA THR A 721 -22.78 37.91 18.69
C THR A 721 -21.81 37.00 19.44
N LEU A 722 -22.01 35.68 19.39
CA LEU A 722 -21.20 34.72 20.15
C LEU A 722 -19.78 34.54 19.61
N LEU A 723 -19.59 34.46 18.27
CA LEU A 723 -18.25 34.30 17.68
C LEU A 723 -17.34 35.51 17.94
N PRO A 724 -17.82 36.76 17.75
CA PRO A 724 -17.12 37.98 18.13
C PRO A 724 -16.68 38.06 19.59
N SER A 725 -17.60 37.69 20.48
CA SER A 725 -17.40 37.78 21.92
C SER A 725 -16.44 36.70 22.41
N LEU A 726 -16.47 35.49 21.81
CA LEU A 726 -15.51 34.42 22.07
C LEU A 726 -14.10 34.79 21.61
N ALA A 727 -13.96 35.41 20.43
CA ALA A 727 -12.66 35.87 19.93
C ALA A 727 -12.05 36.97 20.80
N ALA A 728 -12.88 37.90 21.30
CA ALA A 728 -12.45 38.92 22.26
C ALA A 728 -12.04 38.30 23.61
N ALA A 729 -12.76 37.28 24.09
CA ALA A 729 -12.47 36.61 25.37
C ALA A 729 -11.14 35.83 25.37
N TRP A 730 -10.69 35.28 24.24
CA TRP A 730 -9.37 34.64 24.10
C TRP A 730 -8.19 35.61 24.11
N GLY A 731 -8.42 36.91 23.84
CA GLY A 731 -7.39 37.94 23.83
C GLY A 731 -7.28 38.75 25.13
N ASP A 732 -8.31 38.71 25.98
CA ASP A 732 -8.37 39.46 27.24
C ASP A 732 -7.84 38.64 28.42
N ALA A 733 -6.92 39.21 29.20
CA ALA A 733 -6.44 38.60 30.44
C ALA A 733 -7.45 38.68 31.62
N GLY A 734 -8.65 39.23 31.39
CA GLY A 734 -9.67 39.49 32.41
C GLY A 734 -10.69 38.36 32.55
N TRP A 735 -11.10 38.08 33.79
CA TRP A 735 -11.98 36.94 34.12
C TRP A 735 -13.47 37.21 33.85
N THR A 736 -13.86 38.48 33.66
CA THR A 736 -15.27 38.89 33.58
C THR A 736 -15.95 38.53 32.26
N ARG A 737 -15.23 38.65 31.13
CA ARG A 737 -15.75 38.35 29.79
C ARG A 737 -15.95 36.83 29.57
N PRO A 738 -15.00 35.94 29.90
CA PRO A 738 -15.19 34.49 29.82
C PRO A 738 -16.34 33.99 30.70
N LEU A 739 -16.49 34.52 31.93
CA LEU A 739 -17.59 34.14 32.84
C LEU A 739 -18.97 34.52 32.29
N LEU A 740 -19.13 35.75 31.77
CA LEU A 740 -20.40 36.18 31.18
C LEU A 740 -20.74 35.39 29.92
N LEU A 741 -19.73 35.05 29.12
CA LEU A 741 -19.87 34.23 27.91
C LEU A 741 -20.20 32.77 28.24
N GLY A 742 -19.54 32.17 29.24
CA GLY A 742 -19.82 30.83 29.75
C GLY A 742 -21.23 30.71 30.35
N LEU A 743 -21.69 31.72 31.09
CA LEU A 743 -23.07 31.78 31.60
C LEU A 743 -24.11 31.90 30.48
N ALA A 744 -23.84 32.73 29.47
CA ALA A 744 -24.70 32.86 28.29
C ALA A 744 -24.74 31.55 27.48
N ALA A 745 -23.59 30.89 27.28
CA ALA A 745 -23.46 29.63 26.57
C ALA A 745 -24.14 28.45 27.31
N LEU A 746 -24.00 28.40 28.64
CA LEU A 746 -24.70 27.43 29.49
C LEU A 746 -26.22 27.63 29.40
N SER A 747 -26.69 28.88 29.48
CA SER A 747 -28.11 29.23 29.34
C SER A 747 -28.67 28.78 27.98
N LEU A 748 -27.92 29.00 26.90
CA LEU A 748 -28.29 28.53 25.55
C LEU A 748 -28.30 27.00 25.42
N THR A 749 -27.38 26.31 26.10
CA THR A 749 -27.29 24.83 26.11
C THR A 749 -28.48 24.22 26.84
N LEU A 750 -28.84 24.78 28.00
CA LEU A 750 -29.99 24.34 28.79
C LEU A 750 -31.32 24.66 28.08
N LEU A 751 -31.45 25.84 27.46
CA LEU A 751 -32.60 26.18 26.62
C LEU A 751 -32.69 25.27 25.37
N GLY A 752 -31.55 24.91 24.77
CA GLY A 752 -31.45 23.98 23.65
C GLY A 752 -31.90 22.56 24.02
N GLY A 753 -31.46 22.06 25.18
CA GLY A 753 -31.87 20.75 25.71
C GLY A 753 -33.33 20.71 26.15
N GLY A 754 -33.80 21.78 26.81
CA GLY A 754 -35.18 21.89 27.32
C GLY A 754 -36.24 22.01 26.23
N TYR A 755 -35.93 22.69 25.12
CA TYR A 755 -36.86 22.87 23.99
C TYR A 755 -36.53 21.96 22.79
N SER A 756 -35.65 20.97 22.94
CA SER A 756 -35.18 20.08 21.87
C SER A 756 -34.68 20.82 20.61
N LEU A 757 -33.98 21.94 20.79
CA LEU A 757 -33.44 22.77 19.71
C LEU A 757 -31.95 22.48 19.52
N GLN A 758 -31.60 21.94 18.35
CA GLN A 758 -30.23 21.51 18.04
C GLN A 758 -29.26 22.69 17.89
N ALA A 759 -29.67 23.81 17.27
CA ALA A 759 -28.75 24.93 17.04
C ALA A 759 -28.27 25.63 18.34
N PRO A 760 -29.13 25.98 19.32
CA PRO A 760 -28.69 26.54 20.60
C PRO A 760 -27.89 25.54 21.47
N LEU A 761 -28.27 24.25 21.45
CA LEU A 761 -27.58 23.20 22.21
C LEU A 761 -26.15 22.97 21.70
N VAL A 762 -25.97 22.89 20.38
CA VAL A 762 -24.67 22.63 19.77
C VAL A 762 -23.78 23.86 19.82
N LEU A 763 -24.29 25.06 19.49
CA LEU A 763 -23.49 26.29 19.55
C LEU A 763 -23.14 26.67 20.99
N GLY A 764 -24.09 26.60 21.93
CA GLY A 764 -23.82 26.83 23.36
C GLY A 764 -22.87 25.79 23.96
N GLY A 765 -23.09 24.50 23.66
CA GLY A 765 -22.24 23.41 24.16
C GLY A 765 -20.83 23.43 23.60
N SER A 766 -20.67 23.83 22.32
CA SER A 766 -19.33 23.95 21.70
C SER A 766 -18.56 25.14 22.27
N VAL A 767 -19.22 26.30 22.44
CA VAL A 767 -18.60 27.47 23.07
C VAL A 767 -18.19 27.16 24.52
N LEU A 768 -19.06 26.48 25.29
CA LEU A 768 -18.77 26.05 26.66
C LEU A 768 -17.64 25.01 26.72
N ALA A 769 -17.60 24.05 25.80
CA ALA A 769 -16.55 23.03 25.73
C ALA A 769 -15.18 23.64 25.38
N LEU A 770 -15.14 24.61 24.46
CA LEU A 770 -13.90 25.29 24.08
C LEU A 770 -13.39 26.20 25.20
N ASP A 771 -14.28 26.89 25.89
CA ASP A 771 -13.98 27.72 27.06
C ASP A 771 -13.44 26.85 28.22
N THR A 772 -14.11 25.75 28.56
CA THR A 772 -13.68 24.81 29.62
C THR A 772 -12.40 24.05 29.28
N LEU A 773 -12.18 23.67 28.01
CA LEU A 773 -10.95 23.02 27.58
C LEU A 773 -9.75 23.96 27.64
N HIS A 774 -9.94 25.24 27.27
CA HIS A 774 -8.90 26.27 27.39
C HIS A 774 -8.44 26.42 28.85
N GLU A 775 -9.39 26.41 29.78
CA GLU A 775 -9.11 26.50 31.23
C GLU A 775 -8.52 25.21 31.84
N LEU A 776 -8.88 24.02 31.33
CA LEU A 776 -8.44 22.71 31.88
C LEU A 776 -7.12 22.18 31.29
N ALA A 777 -6.68 22.69 30.14
CA ALA A 777 -5.46 22.27 29.45
C ALA A 777 -4.20 22.21 30.36
N PRO A 778 -3.91 23.20 31.24
CA PRO A 778 -2.71 23.14 32.08
C PRO A 778 -2.74 22.03 33.16
N TYR A 779 -3.92 21.51 33.54
CA TYR A 779 -4.07 20.53 34.63
C TYR A 779 -3.92 19.07 34.15
N ILE A 780 -4.29 18.76 32.90
CA ILE A 780 -4.24 17.40 32.35
C ILE A 780 -2.81 16.92 32.10
N VAL A 781 -1.92 17.85 31.71
CA VAL A 781 -0.50 17.58 31.49
C VAL A 781 0.18 17.12 32.78
N GLN A 782 -0.20 17.70 33.92
CA GLN A 782 0.40 17.39 35.23
C GLN A 782 0.10 15.98 35.74
N VAL A 783 -1.06 15.39 35.40
CA VAL A 783 -1.47 14.05 35.87
C VAL A 783 -0.79 12.93 35.08
N THR A 784 -0.49 13.18 33.81
CA THR A 784 0.07 12.17 32.90
C THR A 784 1.57 11.93 33.17
N ASP A 785 2.28 12.96 33.63
CA ASP A 785 3.70 12.88 33.97
C ASP A 785 3.97 12.12 35.29
N ALA A 786 2.94 11.79 36.07
CA ALA A 786 3.07 11.16 37.39
C ALA A 786 3.03 9.61 37.40
N LEU A 787 2.82 8.92 36.27
CA LEU A 787 2.60 7.46 36.21
C LEU A 787 3.79 6.66 35.60
N PRO A 788 4.24 5.52 36.21
CA PRO A 788 5.30 4.66 35.65
C PRO A 788 4.90 3.89 34.37
N ARG A 789 5.80 3.84 33.37
CA ARG A 789 5.53 3.35 32.00
C ARG A 789 5.11 1.87 31.86
N TRP A 790 5.39 1.00 32.83
CA TRP A 790 5.08 -0.44 32.79
C TRP A 790 3.70 -0.79 33.36
N VAL A 791 3.02 0.15 34.03
CA VAL A 791 1.72 -0.05 34.68
C VAL A 791 0.55 -0.19 33.67
N PRO A 792 0.47 0.65 32.61
CA PRO A 792 -0.58 0.50 31.60
C PRO A 792 -0.59 -0.87 30.87
N PRO A 793 0.54 -1.46 30.43
CA PRO A 793 0.53 -2.77 29.76
C PRO A 793 0.32 -3.96 30.69
N ALA A 794 0.76 -3.90 31.95
CA ALA A 794 0.51 -4.95 32.94
C ALA A 794 -0.99 -5.06 33.30
N LEU A 795 -1.68 -3.93 33.41
CA LEU A 795 -3.14 -3.88 33.61
C LEU A 795 -3.90 -4.50 32.43
N ALA A 796 -3.39 -4.36 31.20
CA ALA A 796 -3.98 -4.97 30.01
C ALA A 796 -3.85 -6.51 29.98
N GLY A 797 -2.68 -7.07 30.36
CA GLY A 797 -2.45 -8.52 30.41
C GLY A 797 -3.29 -9.27 31.45
N LEU A 798 -3.52 -8.63 32.60
CA LEU A 798 -4.38 -9.13 33.69
C LEU A 798 -5.87 -9.09 33.32
N LEU A 799 -6.29 -8.06 32.56
CA LEU A 799 -7.64 -7.95 31.99
C LEU A 799 -7.93 -9.06 30.97
N LEU A 800 -6.93 -9.49 30.18
CA LEU A 800 -7.10 -10.55 29.18
C LEU A 800 -7.16 -11.97 29.79
N LEU A 801 -6.34 -12.26 30.81
CA LEU A 801 -6.36 -13.54 31.54
C LEU A 801 -7.68 -13.76 32.30
N SER A 802 -8.22 -12.70 32.91
CA SER A 802 -9.50 -12.76 33.63
C SER A 802 -10.70 -12.96 32.70
N LEU A 803 -10.67 -12.38 31.48
CA LEU A 803 -11.68 -12.61 30.44
C LEU A 803 -11.60 -14.04 29.83
N GLY A 804 -10.41 -14.61 29.66
CA GLY A 804 -10.23 -15.97 29.14
C GLY A 804 -10.77 -17.07 30.07
N ALA A 805 -10.55 -16.91 31.38
CA ALA A 805 -11.03 -17.85 32.40
C ALA A 805 -12.56 -17.83 32.59
N THR A 806 -13.20 -16.68 32.38
CA THR A 806 -14.67 -16.55 32.47
C THR A 806 -15.39 -17.15 31.26
N TYR A 807 -14.71 -17.28 30.12
CA TYR A 807 -15.29 -17.85 28.89
C TYR A 807 -15.46 -19.38 28.96
N GLU A 808 -14.50 -20.10 29.56
CA GLU A 808 -14.56 -21.56 29.72
C GLU A 808 -15.69 -22.00 30.68
N ARG A 809 -15.94 -21.21 31.74
CA ARG A 809 -17.05 -21.43 32.67
C ARG A 809 -18.41 -21.22 31.99
N ARG A 810 -18.58 -20.12 31.23
CA ARG A 810 -19.84 -19.82 30.53
C ARG A 810 -20.20 -20.84 29.44
N ILE A 811 -19.21 -21.40 28.72
CA ILE A 811 -19.48 -22.43 27.69
C ILE A 811 -19.89 -23.78 28.32
N ARG A 812 -19.33 -24.14 29.47
CA ARG A 812 -19.66 -25.40 30.17
C ARG A 812 -21.08 -25.35 30.76
N ASP A 813 -21.48 -24.20 31.30
CA ASP A 813 -22.82 -23.99 31.86
C ASP A 813 -23.90 -23.97 30.78
N VAL A 814 -23.64 -23.35 29.62
CA VAL A 814 -24.58 -23.35 28.48
C VAL A 814 -24.78 -24.75 27.89
N ARG A 815 -23.74 -25.59 27.83
CA ARG A 815 -23.87 -27.00 27.40
C ARG A 815 -24.68 -27.83 28.39
N ARG A 816 -24.45 -27.64 29.69
CA ARG A 816 -25.20 -28.32 30.76
C ARG A 816 -26.68 -27.95 30.76
N MET A 817 -27.00 -26.67 30.52
CA MET A 817 -28.38 -26.18 30.43
C MET A 817 -29.10 -26.73 29.20
N ARG A 818 -28.40 -26.85 28.06
CA ARG A 818 -28.94 -27.43 26.82
C ARG A 818 -29.26 -28.92 26.97
N ASP A 819 -28.42 -29.69 27.67
CA ASP A 819 -28.64 -31.12 27.90
C ASP A 819 -29.74 -31.40 28.96
N VAL A 820 -30.08 -30.41 29.78
CA VAL A 820 -31.24 -30.47 30.70
C VAL A 820 -32.53 -30.12 29.98
N LEU A 821 -32.53 -29.04 29.18
CA LEU A 821 -33.70 -28.64 28.39
C LEU A 821 -34.06 -29.66 27.31
N GLY A 822 -33.07 -30.30 26.67
CA GLY A 822 -33.30 -31.39 25.70
C GLY A 822 -33.77 -32.72 26.31
N ARG A 823 -33.84 -32.84 27.65
CA ARG A 823 -34.43 -33.99 28.35
C ARG A 823 -35.85 -33.73 28.86
N MET A 824 -36.32 -32.48 28.83
CA MET A 824 -37.66 -32.08 29.26
C MET A 824 -38.62 -31.82 28.09
N SER A 825 -38.10 -31.76 26.86
CA SER A 825 -38.86 -31.87 25.60
C SER A 825 -38.81 -33.30 25.10
#